data_AF-A0A3B8M3M2-F1
#
_entry.id   AF-A0A3B8M3M2-F1
#
_cell.length_a   1.000
_cell.length_b   1.000
_cell.length_c   1.000
_cell.angle_alpha   90.00
_cell.angle_beta   90.00
_cell.angle_gamma   90.00
#
_symmetry.space_group_name_H-M   'P 1'
#
loop_
_entity.id
_entity.type
_entity.pdbx_description
1 polymer ?
#
loop_
_entity_poly.entity_id
_entity_poly.type
_entity_poly.pdbx_seq_one_letter_code
_entity_poly.pdbx_strand_id
1 'polypeptide(L)'
;MSDVADENAAPSGDYTASQITALTGVEGIRMRPAMYIGDTTPRGLHHLVFEVVDNSIDEAVNGHATTVTVNLNDDGSVGVQDDGRGIPVGPLEDHEGRSALEVVFTEIHAGGKFDREGGYRTGTGGLHGVGLTAVNALSEWLEVEVHRNDQMFTMNFERGQMTQPLKELGKSTKSGTHVKFRPDPEIFPDTNFTFDTLARRLQEVAFLNAGVRILISDHRSDRTEEFCYEKGLVEFVEHLNRAEQPLFGEVISIQGQQDDVEVDVAVQYHMDFTETVRTFANNINNIEGGTHLSGFRSALTRSINNYGKKENLFKDATPTGDDFREGLTAVIAVRVPDPQFEGQTKTKLGNSEVEGIVTSVVHEGLTKFLEANPKIAKLVAGKGMRAAEAREAARKAREMIRRKGALTTGGLPEKLRDCRSRTLEETELYLVEGDSAGGSADTGRDSDIQAILPLRGKILNVQKAREAKVLQNKEVTNIFKAIGVPPGAQLDDVAKRRYGKVILMTDADVDGSHIRTLLLTFLYRHMESLIREGCVYIAQPPLYRVIRGRKKPRYVQTHEQMMSELVELGADGSRVELDDEQVLEGEALERVITLLNGLEEPLQTLERRGVDLRWLVGEHVGEDGRLPRYRVFLGRDQHWFHTTENRDAFLAAEEEKHGGEFEVADNDDASPSDNGDTPSNGSEVKGPQLKPTNLHEVKSINTALDDLKGYGITVHDLLPAGNRDGEPYFPLRLVNSESESQLSSFRDLVPAVRSLGEKGLKITRFKGLGEMDPEELWATSMDSQSRHLLQVTVEDAAAAHDLFSVLMGDDVEPRRKFIEEHALDVKNLDV
;
A
#
# COMPACT_ATOMS: atom_id res chain seq x y z
N MET A 1 36.41 -54.31 -2.58
CA MET A 1 36.85 -53.05 -3.21
C MET A 1 35.84 -52.76 -4.32
N SER A 2 34.60 -52.43 -3.96
CA SER A 2 34.08 -51.06 -3.70
C SER A 2 34.31 -50.17 -4.92
N ASP A 3 33.38 -50.22 -5.87
CA ASP A 3 32.26 -49.27 -6.02
C ASP A 3 32.75 -47.88 -6.44
N VAL A 4 32.72 -47.64 -7.75
CA VAL A 4 32.58 -46.30 -8.32
C VAL A 4 31.17 -46.28 -8.90
N ALA A 5 30.24 -45.75 -8.10
CA ALA A 5 28.85 -45.57 -8.47
C ALA A 5 28.73 -44.46 -9.53
N ASP A 6 28.04 -44.78 -10.61
CA ASP A 6 27.57 -43.85 -11.62
C ASP A 6 26.27 -43.22 -11.09
N GLU A 7 26.38 -42.12 -10.35
CA GLU A 7 25.22 -41.32 -9.91
C GLU A 7 24.70 -40.48 -11.09
N ASN A 8 23.86 -41.08 -11.93
CA ASN A 8 22.92 -40.33 -12.80
C ASN A 8 21.83 -41.24 -13.37
N ALA A 9 21.14 -41.99 -12.50
CA ALA A 9 19.86 -42.59 -12.88
C ALA A 9 18.75 -41.54 -12.72
N ALA A 10 18.29 -40.96 -13.83
CA ALA A 10 17.05 -40.19 -13.86
C ALA A 10 15.90 -41.07 -13.35
N PRO A 11 14.95 -40.53 -12.55
CA PRO A 11 13.88 -41.35 -11.99
C PRO A 11 13.00 -41.89 -13.11
N SER A 12 13.08 -43.20 -13.35
CA SER A 12 12.17 -43.94 -14.22
C SER A 12 10.86 -44.20 -13.48
N GLY A 13 10.03 -43.17 -13.33
CA GLY A 13 8.66 -43.30 -12.88
C GLY A 13 7.73 -43.41 -14.08
N ASP A 14 7.07 -44.56 -14.27
CA ASP A 14 6.03 -44.71 -15.29
C ASP A 14 4.88 -43.71 -15.04
N TYR A 15 4.61 -42.85 -16.02
CA TYR A 15 3.50 -41.90 -15.99
C TYR A 15 2.17 -42.64 -16.20
N THR A 16 1.44 -42.88 -15.11
CA THR A 16 0.21 -43.68 -15.07
C THR A 16 -1.01 -42.83 -14.70
N ALA A 17 -2.21 -43.35 -14.96
CA ALA A 17 -3.46 -42.65 -14.65
C ALA A 17 -3.58 -42.24 -13.17
N SER A 18 -2.97 -42.98 -12.24
CA SER A 18 -2.96 -42.66 -10.80
C SER A 18 -2.08 -41.45 -10.43
N GLN A 19 -1.29 -40.91 -11.37
CA GLN A 19 -0.53 -39.67 -11.18
C GLN A 19 -1.30 -38.43 -11.65
N ILE A 20 -2.47 -38.60 -12.29
CA ILE A 20 -3.37 -37.50 -12.61
C ILE A 20 -4.16 -37.16 -11.35
N THR A 21 -3.90 -35.99 -10.77
CA THR A 21 -4.64 -35.46 -9.63
C THR A 21 -5.61 -34.39 -10.11
N ALA A 22 -6.91 -34.60 -9.89
CA ALA A 22 -7.93 -33.60 -10.18
C ALA A 22 -8.19 -32.77 -8.90
N LEU A 23 -7.70 -31.54 -8.88
CA LEU A 23 -7.96 -30.61 -7.79
C LEU A 23 -9.26 -29.86 -8.11
N THR A 24 -10.31 -30.08 -7.32
CA THR A 24 -11.63 -29.45 -7.53
C THR A 24 -12.00 -28.52 -6.37
N GLY A 25 -12.78 -27.47 -6.67
CA GLY A 25 -13.30 -26.55 -5.66
C GLY A 25 -12.23 -25.88 -4.80
N VAL A 26 -12.46 -25.86 -3.49
CA VAL A 26 -11.59 -25.25 -2.46
C VAL A 26 -10.15 -25.76 -2.51
N GLU A 27 -9.94 -27.06 -2.72
CA GLU A 27 -8.59 -27.65 -2.75
C GLU A 27 -7.76 -27.11 -3.91
N GLY A 28 -8.39 -26.97 -5.09
CA GLY A 28 -7.77 -26.36 -6.26
C GLY A 28 -7.38 -24.90 -6.03
N ILE A 29 -8.22 -24.14 -5.33
CA ILE A 29 -7.94 -22.75 -4.98
C ILE A 29 -6.72 -22.66 -4.04
N ARG A 30 -6.71 -23.44 -2.95
CA ARG A 30 -5.62 -23.43 -1.96
C ARG A 30 -4.27 -23.88 -2.55
N MET A 31 -4.28 -24.84 -3.47
CA MET A 31 -3.06 -25.34 -4.12
C MET A 31 -2.49 -24.37 -5.18
N ARG A 32 -3.34 -23.54 -5.78
CA ARG A 32 -2.98 -22.61 -6.87
C ARG A 32 -3.67 -21.25 -6.69
N PRO A 33 -3.44 -20.53 -5.58
CA PRO A 33 -4.16 -19.30 -5.23
C PRO A 33 -3.99 -18.20 -6.28
N ALA A 34 -2.80 -18.07 -6.85
CA ALA A 34 -2.47 -17.07 -7.86
C ALA A 34 -3.37 -17.13 -9.11
N MET A 35 -3.95 -18.29 -9.44
CA MET A 35 -4.88 -18.38 -10.58
C MET A 35 -6.22 -17.69 -10.31
N TYR A 36 -6.60 -17.55 -9.04
CA TYR A 36 -7.90 -17.03 -8.61
C TYR A 36 -7.79 -15.58 -8.14
N ILE A 37 -6.72 -15.24 -7.41
CA ILE A 37 -6.52 -13.92 -6.80
C ILE A 37 -5.28 -13.17 -7.34
N GLY A 38 -4.65 -13.69 -8.41
CA GLY A 38 -3.51 -13.07 -9.08
C GLY A 38 -2.15 -13.48 -8.49
N ASP A 39 -1.93 -13.31 -7.19
CA ASP A 39 -0.71 -13.70 -6.47
C ASP A 39 -0.97 -13.90 -4.97
N THR A 40 0.08 -14.21 -4.19
CA THR A 40 0.04 -14.33 -2.72
C THR A 40 0.86 -13.24 -2.01
N THR A 41 1.07 -12.11 -2.70
CA THR A 41 1.74 -10.92 -2.15
C THR A 41 0.70 -10.00 -1.47
N PRO A 42 1.07 -8.83 -0.93
CA PRO A 42 0.10 -7.87 -0.42
C PRO A 42 -1.00 -7.54 -1.44
N ARG A 43 -0.70 -7.53 -2.75
CA ARG A 43 -1.73 -7.29 -3.79
C ARG A 43 -2.84 -8.34 -3.75
N GLY A 44 -2.49 -9.63 -3.79
CA GLY A 44 -3.45 -10.73 -3.70
C GLY A 44 -4.19 -10.77 -2.36
N LEU A 45 -3.52 -10.41 -1.26
CA LEU A 45 -4.14 -10.31 0.06
C LEU A 45 -5.30 -9.28 0.07
N HIS A 46 -5.03 -8.06 -0.41
CA HIS A 46 -6.05 -7.00 -0.46
C HIS A 46 -7.18 -7.33 -1.44
N HIS A 47 -6.89 -8.11 -2.48
CA HIS A 47 -7.89 -8.56 -3.44
C HIS A 47 -9.00 -9.41 -2.80
N LEU A 48 -8.70 -10.14 -1.71
CA LEU A 48 -9.74 -10.85 -0.94
C LEU A 48 -10.81 -9.90 -0.41
N VAL A 49 -10.40 -8.73 0.09
CA VAL A 49 -11.33 -7.70 0.60
C VAL A 49 -12.16 -7.14 -0.55
N PHE A 50 -11.52 -6.86 -1.69
CA PHE A 50 -12.19 -6.31 -2.86
C PHE A 50 -13.27 -7.25 -3.41
N GLU A 51 -13.06 -8.57 -3.39
CA GLU A 51 -14.08 -9.53 -3.81
C GLU A 51 -15.34 -9.48 -2.92
N VAL A 52 -15.20 -9.27 -1.61
CA VAL A 52 -16.36 -9.13 -0.71
C VAL A 52 -17.04 -7.77 -0.88
N VAL A 53 -16.26 -6.70 -1.02
CA VAL A 53 -16.76 -5.34 -1.28
C VAL A 53 -17.51 -5.27 -2.61
N ASP A 54 -16.98 -5.86 -3.68
CA ASP A 54 -17.61 -5.85 -5.00
C ASP A 54 -19.00 -6.53 -4.95
N ASN A 55 -19.17 -7.59 -4.16
CA ASN A 55 -20.49 -8.19 -3.93
C ASN A 55 -21.45 -7.24 -3.21
N SER A 56 -20.96 -6.49 -2.21
CA SER A 56 -21.75 -5.48 -1.49
C SER A 56 -22.16 -4.31 -2.41
N ILE A 57 -21.24 -3.89 -3.28
CA ILE A 57 -21.48 -2.83 -4.27
C ILE A 57 -22.45 -3.27 -5.34
N ASP A 58 -22.44 -4.54 -5.76
CA ASP A 58 -23.44 -5.06 -6.69
C ASP A 58 -24.87 -4.94 -6.13
N GLU A 59 -25.07 -5.11 -4.80
CA GLU A 59 -26.37 -4.81 -4.15
C GLU A 59 -26.71 -3.32 -4.21
N ALA A 60 -25.73 -2.45 -3.96
CA ALA A 60 -25.91 -1.00 -3.98
C ALA A 60 -26.25 -0.48 -5.38
N VAL A 61 -25.53 -0.96 -6.40
CA VAL A 61 -25.74 -0.64 -7.83
C VAL A 61 -27.15 -1.00 -8.29
N ASN A 62 -27.73 -2.05 -7.72
CA ASN A 62 -29.10 -2.50 -8.02
C ASN A 62 -30.16 -1.85 -7.10
N GLY A 63 -29.77 -0.85 -6.31
CA GLY A 63 -30.67 -0.04 -5.49
C GLY A 63 -31.14 -0.73 -4.21
N HIS A 64 -30.38 -1.72 -3.72
CA HIS A 64 -30.75 -2.51 -2.55
C HIS A 64 -29.92 -2.21 -1.31
N ALA A 65 -28.70 -1.70 -1.47
CA ALA A 65 -27.84 -1.23 -0.39
C ALA A 65 -27.54 0.26 -0.55
N THR A 66 -27.26 0.93 0.56
CA THR A 66 -26.85 2.33 0.61
C THR A 66 -25.52 2.54 1.32
N THR A 67 -25.15 1.61 2.20
CA THR A 67 -23.96 1.72 3.05
C THR A 67 -23.16 0.41 3.03
N VAL A 68 -21.85 0.54 2.82
CA VAL A 68 -20.87 -0.55 2.98
C VAL A 68 -19.86 -0.16 4.05
N THR A 69 -19.56 -1.05 4.98
CA THR A 69 -18.60 -0.83 6.07
C THR A 69 -17.47 -1.85 5.99
N VAL A 70 -16.22 -1.41 6.10
CA VAL A 70 -15.01 -2.23 6.09
C VAL A 70 -14.21 -1.98 7.36
N ASN A 71 -14.03 -3.01 8.19
CA ASN A 71 -13.34 -2.91 9.48
C ASN A 71 -12.09 -3.79 9.49
N LEU A 72 -10.92 -3.19 9.69
CA LEU A 72 -9.66 -3.89 9.97
C LEU A 72 -9.54 -4.09 11.48
N ASN A 73 -9.47 -5.35 11.89
CA ASN A 73 -9.42 -5.74 13.29
C ASN A 73 -7.99 -6.11 13.69
N ASP A 74 -7.67 -5.96 14.96
CA ASP A 74 -6.28 -6.08 15.41
C ASP A 74 -5.82 -7.53 15.56
N ASP A 75 -6.72 -8.51 15.39
CA ASP A 75 -6.33 -9.91 15.23
C ASP A 75 -5.88 -10.25 13.78
N GLY A 76 -5.82 -9.24 12.90
CA GLY A 76 -5.48 -9.38 11.49
C GLY A 76 -6.65 -9.79 10.61
N SER A 77 -7.87 -9.88 11.17
CA SER A 77 -9.09 -10.14 10.39
C SER A 77 -9.68 -8.86 9.81
N VAL A 78 -10.47 -9.01 8.75
CA VAL A 78 -11.24 -7.92 8.13
C VAL A 78 -12.72 -8.30 8.11
N GLY A 79 -13.58 -7.35 8.43
CA GLY A 79 -15.03 -7.46 8.30
C GLY A 79 -15.55 -6.55 7.19
N VAL A 80 -16.44 -7.04 6.35
CA VAL A 80 -17.17 -6.26 5.34
C VAL A 80 -18.66 -6.46 5.55
N GLN A 81 -19.39 -5.37 5.71
CA GLN A 81 -20.82 -5.35 5.99
C GLN A 81 -21.57 -4.46 5.00
N ASP A 82 -22.72 -4.92 4.53
CA ASP A 82 -23.67 -4.16 3.72
C ASP A 82 -25.06 -4.11 4.36
N ASP A 83 -25.88 -3.14 3.95
CA ASP A 83 -27.29 -3.00 4.33
C ASP A 83 -28.27 -3.49 3.24
N GLY A 84 -27.80 -4.36 2.36
CA GLY A 84 -28.53 -4.90 1.21
C GLY A 84 -29.61 -5.93 1.57
N ARG A 85 -29.98 -6.77 0.60
CA ARG A 85 -31.02 -7.80 0.77
C ARG A 85 -30.56 -9.00 1.62
N GLY A 86 -29.27 -9.16 1.85
CA GLY A 86 -28.66 -10.36 2.43
C GLY A 86 -28.57 -11.54 1.44
N ILE A 87 -27.49 -12.32 1.49
CA ILE A 87 -27.31 -13.52 0.65
C ILE A 87 -28.47 -14.51 0.89
N PRO A 88 -29.04 -15.17 -0.14
CA PRO A 88 -30.06 -16.19 0.07
C PRO A 88 -29.60 -17.34 0.96
N VAL A 89 -30.43 -17.73 1.94
CA VAL A 89 -30.16 -18.82 2.90
C VAL A 89 -30.98 -20.08 2.65
N GLY A 90 -31.93 -20.04 1.72
CA GLY A 90 -32.83 -21.15 1.42
C GLY A 90 -32.13 -22.35 0.79
N PRO A 91 -32.72 -23.56 0.88
CA PRO A 91 -32.17 -24.75 0.24
C PRO A 91 -32.26 -24.67 -1.29
N LEU A 92 -31.26 -25.21 -1.98
CA LEU A 92 -31.21 -25.31 -3.44
C LEU A 92 -31.54 -26.74 -3.90
N GLU A 93 -32.58 -26.89 -4.72
CA GLU A 93 -33.02 -28.21 -5.23
C GLU A 93 -31.95 -28.89 -6.09
N ASP A 94 -31.24 -28.12 -6.93
CA ASP A 94 -30.19 -28.63 -7.82
C ASP A 94 -28.84 -28.91 -7.12
N HIS A 95 -28.74 -28.63 -5.81
CA HIS A 95 -27.53 -28.84 -4.99
C HIS A 95 -27.83 -29.68 -3.75
N GLU A 96 -28.58 -30.76 -3.92
CA GLU A 96 -28.88 -31.75 -2.87
C GLU A 96 -29.53 -31.15 -1.61
N GLY A 97 -30.23 -30.01 -1.74
CA GLY A 97 -30.88 -29.32 -0.62
C GLY A 97 -29.94 -28.52 0.28
N ARG A 98 -28.66 -28.37 -0.09
CA ARG A 98 -27.71 -27.49 0.60
C ARG A 98 -28.20 -26.04 0.56
N SER A 99 -27.90 -25.27 1.60
CA SER A 99 -28.30 -23.86 1.64
C SER A 99 -27.56 -23.06 0.57
N ALA A 100 -28.22 -22.07 -0.02
CA ALA A 100 -27.60 -21.19 -1.00
C ALA A 100 -26.37 -20.46 -0.43
N LEU A 101 -26.39 -20.11 0.86
CA LEU A 101 -25.25 -19.53 1.56
C LEU A 101 -24.03 -20.45 1.55
N GLU A 102 -24.23 -21.73 1.88
CA GLU A 102 -23.17 -22.74 1.85
C GLU A 102 -22.59 -22.89 0.45
N VAL A 103 -23.45 -23.02 -0.56
CA VAL A 103 -23.04 -23.24 -1.96
C VAL A 103 -22.20 -22.08 -2.49
N VAL A 104 -22.59 -20.83 -2.22
CA VAL A 104 -21.84 -19.63 -2.66
C VAL A 104 -20.44 -19.52 -2.05
N PHE A 105 -20.20 -20.10 -0.88
CA PHE A 105 -18.89 -20.07 -0.20
C PHE A 105 -18.03 -21.31 -0.43
N THR A 106 -18.56 -22.39 -1.03
CA THR A 106 -17.84 -23.67 -1.13
C THR A 106 -17.75 -24.22 -2.56
N GLU A 107 -18.64 -23.80 -3.46
CA GLU A 107 -18.63 -24.22 -4.86
C GLU A 107 -18.07 -23.11 -5.75
N ILE A 108 -17.29 -23.51 -6.76
CA ILE A 108 -16.87 -22.60 -7.82
C ILE A 108 -17.97 -22.50 -8.87
N HIS A 109 -18.11 -21.32 -9.48
CA HIS A 109 -19.13 -21.06 -10.51
C HIS A 109 -20.57 -21.18 -10.00
N ALA A 110 -20.79 -20.88 -8.71
CA ALA A 110 -22.11 -20.83 -8.11
C ALA A 110 -22.48 -19.38 -7.71
N GLY A 111 -23.66 -18.92 -8.13
CA GLY A 111 -24.15 -17.58 -7.78
C GLY A 111 -25.33 -17.10 -8.63
N GLY A 112 -26.08 -16.12 -8.13
CA GLY A 112 -27.23 -15.54 -8.84
C GLY A 112 -26.85 -14.60 -10.01
N LYS A 113 -25.56 -14.46 -10.32
CA LYS A 113 -25.03 -13.53 -11.33
C LYS A 113 -25.02 -14.10 -12.76
N PHE A 114 -25.37 -15.38 -12.94
CA PHE A 114 -25.42 -16.06 -14.24
C PHE A 114 -26.77 -15.93 -14.97
N ASP A 115 -27.84 -15.62 -14.24
CA ASP A 115 -29.19 -15.43 -14.80
C ASP A 115 -29.67 -13.99 -14.59
N ARG A 116 -29.76 -13.23 -15.68
CA ARG A 116 -30.14 -11.80 -15.67
C ARG A 116 -31.65 -11.57 -15.50
N GLU A 117 -32.48 -12.60 -15.61
CA GLU A 117 -33.93 -12.46 -15.40
C GLU A 117 -34.30 -12.39 -13.91
N GLY A 118 -33.46 -12.94 -13.01
CA GLY A 118 -33.82 -13.19 -11.61
C GLY A 118 -33.18 -12.32 -10.52
N GLY A 119 -32.05 -11.63 -10.74
CA GLY A 119 -31.29 -11.02 -9.63
C GLY A 119 -30.54 -9.71 -9.89
N TYR A 120 -29.71 -9.65 -10.94
CA TYR A 120 -28.87 -8.48 -11.27
C TYR A 120 -28.98 -8.16 -12.77
N ARG A 121 -29.42 -6.94 -13.12
CA ARG A 121 -29.74 -6.58 -14.52
C ARG A 121 -28.57 -5.93 -15.27
N THR A 122 -27.78 -5.07 -14.62
CA THR A 122 -26.62 -4.37 -15.20
C THR A 122 -25.55 -4.10 -14.14
N GLY A 123 -24.28 -3.92 -14.56
CA GLY A 123 -23.22 -3.33 -13.73
C GLY A 123 -22.44 -4.26 -12.79
N THR A 124 -22.58 -5.58 -12.90
CA THR A 124 -21.85 -6.52 -12.04
C THR A 124 -20.43 -6.81 -12.53
N GLY A 125 -19.43 -6.65 -11.67
CA GLY A 125 -18.02 -6.99 -11.97
C GLY A 125 -17.68 -8.47 -11.78
N GLY A 126 -18.46 -9.16 -10.94
CA GLY A 126 -18.27 -10.58 -10.59
C GLY A 126 -18.99 -11.53 -11.53
N LEU A 127 -18.37 -11.88 -12.67
CA LEU A 127 -18.98 -12.79 -13.66
C LEU A 127 -18.76 -14.28 -13.41
N HIS A 128 -17.81 -14.66 -12.56
CA HIS A 128 -17.29 -16.03 -12.54
C HIS A 128 -17.88 -16.89 -11.41
N GLY A 129 -18.48 -16.30 -10.37
CA GLY A 129 -19.00 -17.04 -9.21
C GLY A 129 -17.90 -17.77 -8.43
N VAL A 130 -16.69 -17.19 -8.33
CA VAL A 130 -15.53 -17.79 -7.62
C VAL A 130 -15.02 -16.92 -6.48
N GLY A 131 -15.38 -15.62 -6.44
CA GLY A 131 -14.83 -14.64 -5.50
C GLY A 131 -14.98 -15.03 -4.03
N LEU A 132 -16.22 -15.16 -3.54
CA LEU A 132 -16.50 -15.52 -2.15
C LEU A 132 -15.95 -16.90 -1.77
N THR A 133 -16.01 -17.87 -2.68
CA THR A 133 -15.39 -19.19 -2.51
C THR A 133 -13.87 -19.09 -2.36
N ALA A 134 -13.21 -18.21 -3.13
CA ALA A 134 -11.78 -17.97 -3.00
C ALA A 134 -11.42 -17.29 -1.68
N VAL A 135 -12.21 -16.30 -1.24
CA VAL A 135 -12.04 -15.67 0.08
C VAL A 135 -12.13 -16.72 1.18
N ASN A 136 -13.14 -17.59 1.15
CA ASN A 136 -13.28 -18.67 2.12
C ASN A 136 -12.12 -19.67 2.08
N ALA A 137 -11.75 -20.14 0.88
CA ALA A 137 -10.67 -21.11 0.69
C ALA A 137 -9.31 -20.59 1.19
N LEU A 138 -9.04 -19.30 1.02
CA LEU A 138 -7.75 -18.67 1.35
C LEU A 138 -7.74 -18.01 2.74
N SER A 139 -8.78 -18.20 3.53
CA SER A 139 -8.86 -17.76 4.92
C SER A 139 -8.53 -18.90 5.88
N GLU A 140 -7.87 -18.58 6.99
CA GLU A 140 -7.74 -19.49 8.14
C GLU A 140 -9.14 -19.82 8.65
N TRP A 141 -9.94 -18.78 8.90
CA TRP A 141 -11.36 -18.89 9.26
C TRP A 141 -12.18 -17.79 8.59
N LEU A 142 -13.47 -18.08 8.35
CA LEU A 142 -14.46 -17.14 7.84
C LEU A 142 -15.79 -17.34 8.57
N GLU A 143 -16.41 -16.23 8.95
CA GLU A 143 -17.74 -16.16 9.53
C GLU A 143 -18.62 -15.28 8.64
N VAL A 144 -19.85 -15.73 8.40
CA VAL A 144 -20.84 -14.95 7.67
C VAL A 144 -22.13 -14.87 8.46
N GLU A 145 -22.61 -13.65 8.65
CA GLU A 145 -23.91 -13.33 9.24
C GLU A 145 -24.82 -12.74 8.14
N VAL A 146 -26.04 -13.24 8.07
CA VAL A 146 -27.05 -12.79 7.10
C VAL A 146 -28.29 -12.34 7.85
N HIS A 147 -28.71 -11.10 7.61
CA HIS A 147 -29.97 -10.56 8.09
C HIS A 147 -30.98 -10.54 6.93
N ARG A 148 -31.98 -11.43 6.99
CA ARG A 148 -32.98 -11.58 5.93
C ARG A 148 -34.28 -12.19 6.49
N ASN A 149 -35.42 -11.79 5.94
CA ASN A 149 -36.75 -12.30 6.33
C ASN A 149 -37.04 -12.16 7.85
N ASP A 150 -36.71 -11.02 8.44
CA ASP A 150 -36.83 -10.73 9.87
C ASP A 150 -36.04 -11.68 10.80
N GLN A 151 -35.06 -12.40 10.26
CA GLN A 151 -34.23 -13.37 10.96
C GLN A 151 -32.73 -13.10 10.72
N MET A 152 -31.92 -13.48 11.69
CA MET A 152 -30.46 -13.48 11.61
C MET A 152 -29.97 -14.92 11.51
N PHE A 153 -29.11 -15.18 10.53
CA PHE A 153 -28.47 -16.47 10.29
C PHE A 153 -26.96 -16.33 10.38
N THR A 154 -26.28 -17.40 10.81
CA THR A 154 -24.81 -17.47 10.80
C THR A 154 -24.32 -18.79 10.23
N MET A 155 -23.13 -18.75 9.62
CA MET A 155 -22.40 -19.92 9.16
C MET A 155 -20.89 -19.68 9.27
N ASN A 156 -20.15 -20.71 9.70
CA ASN A 156 -18.73 -20.61 9.99
C ASN A 156 -17.95 -21.63 9.16
N PHE A 157 -16.75 -21.22 8.74
CA PHE A 157 -15.84 -21.99 7.90
C PHE A 157 -14.41 -21.90 8.41
N GLU A 158 -13.61 -22.92 8.10
CA GLU A 158 -12.18 -22.97 8.34
C GLU A 158 -11.52 -23.53 7.08
N ARG A 159 -10.59 -22.77 6.49
CA ARG A 159 -9.85 -23.16 5.27
C ARG A 159 -10.75 -23.63 4.12
N GLY A 160 -11.86 -22.93 3.91
CA GLY A 160 -12.85 -23.22 2.89
C GLY A 160 -13.84 -24.35 3.22
N GLN A 161 -13.71 -25.01 4.38
CA GLN A 161 -14.61 -26.08 4.80
C GLN A 161 -15.59 -25.57 5.85
N MET A 162 -16.85 -26.00 5.74
CA MET A 162 -17.88 -25.64 6.72
C MET A 162 -17.60 -26.31 8.07
N THR A 163 -17.45 -25.52 9.13
CA THR A 163 -17.26 -26.02 10.50
C THR A 163 -18.56 -26.07 11.29
N GLN A 164 -19.50 -25.19 10.94
CA GLN A 164 -20.82 -25.15 11.55
C GLN A 164 -21.91 -24.98 10.48
N PRO A 165 -22.98 -25.80 10.48
CA PRO A 165 -24.09 -25.64 9.55
C PRO A 165 -24.87 -24.35 9.82
N LEU A 166 -25.68 -23.93 8.84
CA LEU A 166 -26.53 -22.74 8.93
C LEU A 166 -27.33 -22.76 10.23
N LYS A 167 -27.13 -21.73 11.05
CA LYS A 167 -27.82 -21.58 12.34
C LYS A 167 -28.63 -20.29 12.34
N GLU A 168 -29.90 -20.39 12.69
CA GLU A 168 -30.75 -19.24 13.00
C GLU A 168 -30.41 -18.75 14.41
N LEU A 169 -30.00 -17.49 14.54
CA LEU A 169 -29.61 -16.88 15.83
C LEU A 169 -30.78 -16.17 16.51
N GLY A 170 -31.72 -15.62 15.74
CA GLY A 170 -32.89 -14.94 16.29
C GLY A 170 -33.57 -13.99 15.31
N LYS A 171 -34.50 -13.17 15.82
CA LYS A 171 -35.18 -12.15 15.03
C LYS A 171 -34.28 -10.93 14.81
N SER A 172 -34.37 -10.32 13.63
CA SER A 172 -33.64 -9.11 13.27
C SER A 172 -34.58 -8.15 12.54
N THR A 173 -34.49 -6.86 12.82
CA THR A 173 -35.15 -5.79 12.03
C THR A 173 -34.23 -5.20 10.96
N LYS A 174 -32.95 -5.56 10.98
CA LYS A 174 -31.95 -5.18 9.98
C LYS A 174 -32.00 -6.12 8.78
N SER A 175 -31.45 -5.67 7.65
CA SER A 175 -31.17 -6.48 6.45
C SER A 175 -29.71 -6.30 6.05
N GLY A 176 -29.14 -7.30 5.37
CA GLY A 176 -27.79 -7.22 4.82
C GLY A 176 -26.95 -8.45 5.09
N THR A 177 -25.67 -8.38 4.72
CA THR A 177 -24.68 -9.43 4.97
C THR A 177 -23.48 -8.83 5.69
N HIS A 178 -22.92 -9.59 6.63
CA HIS A 178 -21.63 -9.29 7.26
C HIS A 178 -20.72 -10.49 7.07
N VAL A 179 -19.60 -10.29 6.39
CA VAL A 179 -18.58 -11.33 6.17
C VAL A 179 -17.32 -10.91 6.90
N LYS A 180 -16.85 -11.75 7.81
CA LYS A 180 -15.61 -11.54 8.56
C LYS A 180 -14.66 -12.68 8.31
N PHE A 181 -13.41 -12.39 7.98
CA PHE A 181 -12.43 -13.42 7.68
C PHE A 181 -11.01 -13.03 8.09
N ARG A 182 -10.19 -14.04 8.37
CA ARG A 182 -8.75 -13.89 8.62
C ARG A 182 -7.96 -14.65 7.55
N PRO A 183 -7.03 -13.99 6.82
CA PRO A 183 -6.23 -14.64 5.79
C PRO A 183 -5.36 -15.76 6.36
N ASP A 184 -5.16 -16.84 5.60
CA ASP A 184 -4.38 -18.00 6.06
C ASP A 184 -2.86 -17.75 6.00
N PRO A 185 -2.14 -17.77 7.13
CA PRO A 185 -0.68 -17.56 7.14
C PRO A 185 0.11 -18.70 6.48
N GLU A 186 -0.51 -19.85 6.18
CA GLU A 186 0.12 -20.90 5.36
C GLU A 186 0.20 -20.53 3.87
N ILE A 187 -0.64 -19.59 3.42
CA ILE A 187 -0.75 -19.17 2.02
C ILE A 187 -0.08 -17.82 1.80
N PHE A 188 -0.29 -16.88 2.72
CA PHE A 188 0.22 -15.52 2.62
C PHE A 188 1.45 -15.34 3.52
N PRO A 189 2.63 -14.98 2.96
CA PRO A 189 3.82 -14.66 3.73
C PRO A 189 3.64 -13.44 4.65
N ASP A 190 2.78 -12.51 4.24
CA ASP A 190 2.36 -11.34 5.02
C ASP A 190 0.83 -11.31 5.06
N THR A 191 0.26 -11.22 6.25
CA THR A 191 -1.19 -11.21 6.49
C THR A 191 -1.69 -9.82 6.91
N ASN A 192 -0.84 -8.80 6.86
CA ASN A 192 -1.20 -7.44 7.26
C ASN A 192 -1.91 -6.69 6.13
N PHE A 193 -3.19 -6.39 6.33
CA PHE A 193 -3.89 -5.43 5.48
C PHE A 193 -3.34 -4.01 5.71
N THR A 194 -3.14 -3.28 4.61
CA THR A 194 -2.69 -1.88 4.59
C THR A 194 -3.91 -0.98 4.43
N PHE A 195 -4.16 -0.12 5.43
CA PHE A 195 -5.31 0.79 5.41
C PHE A 195 -5.31 1.68 4.17
N ASP A 196 -4.21 2.34 3.84
CA ASP A 196 -4.14 3.28 2.70
C ASP A 196 -4.46 2.62 1.35
N THR A 197 -4.06 1.36 1.17
CA THR A 197 -4.35 0.60 -0.05
C THR A 197 -5.85 0.33 -0.16
N LEU A 198 -6.49 -0.09 0.93
CA LEU A 198 -7.93 -0.34 0.96
C LEU A 198 -8.72 0.97 0.83
N ALA A 199 -8.40 1.98 1.65
CA ALA A 199 -9.06 3.28 1.67
C ALA A 199 -9.06 3.93 0.27
N ARG A 200 -7.91 3.95 -0.41
CA ARG A 200 -7.80 4.49 -1.78
C ARG A 200 -8.74 3.75 -2.73
N ARG A 201 -8.77 2.42 -2.70
CA ARG A 201 -9.62 1.63 -3.59
C ARG A 201 -11.11 1.84 -3.26
N LEU A 202 -11.48 1.86 -1.99
CA LEU A 202 -12.85 2.13 -1.54
C LEU A 202 -13.32 3.53 -1.94
N GLN A 203 -12.44 4.53 -1.88
CA GLN A 203 -12.74 5.88 -2.36
C GLN A 203 -13.04 5.89 -3.86
N GLU A 204 -12.26 5.18 -4.69
CA GLU A 204 -12.57 5.01 -6.13
C GLU A 204 -13.94 4.38 -6.34
N VAL A 205 -14.25 3.32 -5.59
CA VAL A 205 -15.54 2.63 -5.67
C VAL A 205 -16.70 3.57 -5.30
N ALA A 206 -16.54 4.42 -4.28
CA ALA A 206 -17.53 5.43 -3.92
C ALA A 206 -17.74 6.47 -5.03
N PHE A 207 -16.68 6.91 -5.72
CA PHE A 207 -16.81 7.81 -6.87
C PHE A 207 -17.57 7.18 -8.04
N LEU A 208 -17.37 5.88 -8.28
CA LEU A 208 -18.02 5.15 -9.38
C LEU A 208 -19.51 4.86 -9.11
N ASN A 209 -19.92 4.91 -7.85
CA ASN A 209 -21.26 4.57 -7.40
C ASN A 209 -21.85 5.74 -6.61
N ALA A 210 -22.31 6.76 -7.34
CA ALA A 210 -22.80 7.99 -6.75
C ALA A 210 -23.90 7.74 -5.69
N GLY A 211 -23.74 8.38 -4.53
CA GLY A 211 -24.65 8.25 -3.38
C GLY A 211 -24.47 6.99 -2.53
N VAL A 212 -23.57 6.07 -2.88
CA VAL A 212 -23.21 4.93 -2.01
C VAL A 212 -22.20 5.39 -0.97
N ARG A 213 -22.53 5.18 0.31
CA ARG A 213 -21.65 5.49 1.43
C ARG A 213 -20.75 4.32 1.76
N ILE A 214 -19.45 4.56 1.84
CA ILE A 214 -18.45 3.55 2.21
C ILE A 214 -17.66 4.04 3.42
N LEU A 215 -17.70 3.28 4.51
CA LEU A 215 -16.95 3.53 5.74
C LEU A 215 -15.79 2.54 5.83
N ILE A 216 -14.58 3.01 6.13
CA ILE A 216 -13.44 2.17 6.46
C ILE A 216 -12.85 2.57 7.81
N SER A 217 -12.64 1.60 8.69
CA SER A 217 -12.03 1.79 10.00
C SER A 217 -10.87 0.82 10.22
N ASP A 218 -9.76 1.30 10.75
CA ASP A 218 -8.63 0.51 11.22
C ASP A 218 -8.51 0.61 12.73
N HIS A 219 -8.96 -0.45 13.41
CA HIS A 219 -8.97 -0.49 14.88
C HIS A 219 -7.55 -0.62 15.46
N ARG A 220 -6.55 -0.99 14.64
CA ARG A 220 -5.15 -1.08 15.06
C ARG A 220 -4.51 0.29 15.25
N SER A 221 -5.01 1.29 14.50
CA SER A 221 -4.47 2.65 14.45
C SER A 221 -5.49 3.72 14.84
N ASP A 222 -6.71 3.32 15.21
CA ASP A 222 -7.86 4.20 15.49
C ASP A 222 -8.13 5.19 14.33
N ARG A 223 -7.88 4.78 13.08
CA ARG A 223 -8.08 5.60 11.89
C ARG A 223 -9.37 5.22 11.19
N THR A 224 -10.23 6.20 10.91
CA THR A 224 -11.48 6.01 10.18
C THR A 224 -11.62 7.03 9.05
N GLU A 225 -12.12 6.57 7.90
CA GLU A 225 -12.46 7.42 6.76
C GLU A 225 -13.84 7.05 6.22
N GLU A 226 -14.58 8.07 5.78
CA GLU A 226 -15.90 7.94 5.17
C GLU A 226 -15.87 8.54 3.75
N PHE A 227 -16.42 7.80 2.79
CA PHE A 227 -16.52 8.21 1.39
C PHE A 227 -17.98 8.17 0.93
N CYS A 228 -18.49 9.31 0.47
CA CYS A 228 -19.80 9.42 -0.18
C CYS A 228 -19.76 10.59 -1.17
N TYR A 229 -19.99 10.30 -2.46
CA TYR A 229 -19.88 11.29 -3.53
C TYR A 229 -21.18 11.34 -4.33
N GLU A 230 -21.85 12.48 -4.33
CA GLU A 230 -23.18 12.65 -4.93
C GLU A 230 -23.12 12.91 -6.44
N LYS A 231 -22.01 13.48 -6.93
CA LYS A 231 -21.80 13.79 -8.35
C LYS A 231 -20.91 12.77 -9.07
N GLY A 232 -20.56 11.68 -8.38
CA GLY A 232 -19.83 10.54 -8.93
C GLY A 232 -18.55 10.93 -9.66
N LEU A 233 -18.46 10.63 -10.96
CA LEU A 233 -17.26 10.85 -11.77
C LEU A 233 -16.82 12.33 -11.85
N VAL A 234 -17.74 13.27 -11.66
CA VAL A 234 -17.42 14.70 -11.60
C VAL A 234 -16.50 14.98 -10.42
N GLU A 235 -16.89 14.54 -9.22
CA GLU A 235 -16.08 14.67 -8.00
C GLU A 235 -14.81 13.83 -8.09
N PHE A 236 -14.83 12.72 -8.84
CA PHE A 236 -13.62 11.95 -9.09
C PHE A 236 -12.59 12.75 -9.90
N VAL A 237 -13.01 13.41 -10.98
CA VAL A 237 -12.11 14.28 -11.78
C VAL A 237 -11.64 15.48 -10.96
N GLU A 238 -12.51 16.08 -10.14
CA GLU A 238 -12.11 17.16 -9.22
C GLU A 238 -11.08 16.67 -8.20
N HIS A 239 -11.26 15.47 -7.65
CA HIS A 239 -10.31 14.84 -6.74
C HIS A 239 -8.97 14.54 -7.43
N LEU A 240 -8.99 13.99 -8.65
CA LEU A 240 -7.78 13.71 -9.42
C LEU A 240 -7.04 15.00 -9.80
N ASN A 241 -7.76 16.11 -10.01
CA ASN A 241 -7.20 17.43 -10.32
C ASN A 241 -6.86 18.27 -9.07
N ARG A 242 -6.92 17.70 -7.86
CA ARG A 242 -6.74 18.48 -6.62
C ARG A 242 -5.36 19.13 -6.50
N ALA A 243 -4.35 18.63 -7.22
CA ALA A 243 -2.98 19.14 -7.22
C ALA A 243 -2.60 19.87 -8.50
N GLU A 244 -3.57 20.07 -9.37
CA GLU A 244 -3.42 20.64 -10.69
C GLU A 244 -4.28 21.91 -10.76
N GLN A 245 -3.83 22.91 -11.53
CA GLN A 245 -4.64 24.09 -11.76
C GLN A 245 -5.61 23.85 -12.93
N PRO A 246 -6.94 23.79 -12.74
CA PRO A 246 -7.87 23.57 -13.84
C PRO A 246 -7.78 24.68 -14.90
N LEU A 247 -7.88 24.31 -16.17
CA LEU A 247 -7.93 25.25 -17.30
C LEU A 247 -9.24 26.06 -17.29
N PHE A 248 -10.31 25.44 -16.78
CA PHE A 248 -11.64 26.00 -16.55
C PHE A 248 -12.30 25.23 -15.40
N GLY A 249 -13.18 25.88 -14.63
CA GLY A 249 -13.69 25.32 -13.38
C GLY A 249 -14.73 24.21 -13.54
N GLU A 250 -15.49 24.18 -14.63
CA GLU A 250 -16.52 23.17 -14.86
C GLU A 250 -15.90 21.84 -15.34
N VAL A 251 -16.36 20.71 -14.80
CA VAL A 251 -16.04 19.38 -15.32
C VAL A 251 -17.06 19.02 -16.40
N ILE A 252 -16.59 18.55 -17.55
CA ILE A 252 -17.45 18.07 -18.63
C ILE A 252 -17.95 16.68 -18.25
N SER A 253 -19.25 16.52 -18.03
CA SER A 253 -19.89 15.22 -17.83
C SER A 253 -20.68 14.82 -19.08
N ILE A 254 -20.50 13.57 -19.52
CA ILE A 254 -21.16 12.99 -20.68
C ILE A 254 -21.69 11.62 -20.28
N GLN A 255 -23.00 11.47 -20.31
CA GLN A 255 -23.70 10.22 -20.02
C GLN A 255 -24.54 9.81 -21.24
N GLY A 256 -24.61 8.51 -21.50
CA GLY A 256 -25.47 7.95 -22.53
C GLY A 256 -25.58 6.44 -22.42
N GLN A 257 -26.57 5.88 -23.11
CA GLN A 257 -26.80 4.44 -23.16
C GLN A 257 -27.11 4.04 -24.60
N GLN A 258 -26.50 2.96 -25.06
CA GLN A 258 -26.78 2.37 -26.37
C GLN A 258 -26.56 0.86 -26.30
N ASP A 259 -27.47 0.07 -26.87
CA ASP A 259 -27.37 -1.39 -26.95
C ASP A 259 -27.11 -2.05 -25.58
N ASP A 260 -27.84 -1.59 -24.54
CA ASP A 260 -27.70 -1.99 -23.13
C ASP A 260 -26.33 -1.71 -22.47
N VAL A 261 -25.43 -1.00 -23.17
CA VAL A 261 -24.18 -0.50 -22.62
C VAL A 261 -24.39 0.94 -22.14
N GLU A 262 -24.16 1.17 -20.85
CA GLU A 262 -24.15 2.52 -20.28
C GLU A 262 -22.72 3.08 -20.33
N VAL A 263 -22.61 4.37 -20.66
CA VAL A 263 -21.35 5.10 -20.77
C VAL A 263 -21.47 6.36 -19.91
N ASP A 264 -20.57 6.52 -18.95
CA ASP A 264 -20.41 7.72 -18.15
C ASP A 264 -18.95 8.19 -18.23
N VAL A 265 -18.76 9.44 -18.62
CA VAL A 265 -17.44 10.04 -18.82
C VAL A 265 -17.41 11.42 -18.18
N ALA A 266 -16.41 11.65 -17.33
CA ALA A 266 -16.08 12.96 -16.81
C ALA A 266 -14.70 13.42 -17.33
N VAL A 267 -14.59 14.68 -17.74
CA VAL A 267 -13.37 15.24 -18.35
C VAL A 267 -13.13 16.66 -17.87
N GLN A 268 -11.90 16.97 -17.49
CA GLN A 268 -11.46 18.34 -17.27
C GLN A 268 -10.01 18.52 -17.70
N TYR A 269 -9.71 19.66 -18.31
CA TYR A 269 -8.34 20.03 -18.61
C TYR A 269 -7.74 20.83 -17.48
N HIS A 270 -6.45 20.64 -17.21
CA HIS A 270 -5.65 21.45 -16.30
C HIS A 270 -4.49 22.13 -17.04
N MET A 271 -3.73 22.99 -16.37
CA MET A 271 -2.67 23.79 -16.98
C MET A 271 -1.41 22.99 -17.31
N ASP A 272 -1.17 21.87 -16.63
CA ASP A 272 0.03 21.04 -16.79
C ASP A 272 0.01 20.19 -18.07
N PHE A 273 0.96 19.27 -18.20
CA PHE A 273 1.27 18.56 -19.45
C PHE A 273 0.98 17.06 -19.39
N THR A 274 0.54 16.56 -18.24
CA THR A 274 0.29 15.13 -18.00
C THR A 274 -1.07 14.71 -18.52
N GLU A 275 -1.18 13.48 -19.02
CA GLU A 275 -2.46 12.84 -19.31
C GLU A 275 -2.77 11.92 -18.13
N THR A 276 -3.90 12.14 -17.47
CA THR A 276 -4.41 11.32 -16.37
C THR A 276 -5.74 10.72 -16.80
N VAL A 277 -5.73 9.46 -17.25
CA VAL A 277 -6.95 8.77 -17.67
C VAL A 277 -7.16 7.53 -16.82
N ARG A 278 -8.35 7.40 -16.24
CA ARG A 278 -8.82 6.22 -15.51
C ARG A 278 -9.98 5.57 -16.26
N THR A 279 -9.95 4.25 -16.33
CA THR A 279 -10.84 3.46 -17.19
C THR A 279 -11.46 2.33 -16.40
N PHE A 280 -12.78 2.22 -16.43
CA PHE A 280 -13.53 1.25 -15.65
C PHE A 280 -14.59 0.55 -16.48
N ALA A 281 -14.69 -0.77 -16.33
CA ALA A 281 -15.80 -1.56 -16.82
C ALA A 281 -16.43 -2.31 -15.65
N ASN A 282 -17.72 -2.06 -15.36
CA ASN A 282 -18.45 -2.63 -14.23
C ASN A 282 -17.69 -2.49 -12.89
N ASN A 283 -17.23 -1.27 -12.57
CA ASN A 283 -16.44 -0.91 -11.38
C ASN A 283 -15.01 -1.49 -11.30
N ILE A 284 -14.59 -2.27 -12.30
CA ILE A 284 -13.25 -2.85 -12.39
C ILE A 284 -12.32 -1.89 -13.12
N ASN A 285 -11.19 -1.53 -12.50
CA ASN A 285 -10.18 -0.67 -13.13
C ASN A 285 -9.43 -1.45 -14.22
N ASN A 286 -9.57 -1.01 -15.46
CA ASN A 286 -8.85 -1.56 -16.60
C ASN A 286 -7.59 -0.72 -16.83
N ILE A 287 -6.51 -1.04 -16.11
CA ILE A 287 -5.25 -0.27 -16.13
C ILE A 287 -4.56 -0.20 -17.51
N GLU A 288 -4.79 -1.19 -18.38
CA GLU A 288 -4.31 -1.20 -19.77
C GLU A 288 -5.34 -0.60 -20.75
N GLY A 289 -6.49 -0.14 -20.24
CA GLY A 289 -7.58 0.44 -21.00
C GLY A 289 -8.40 -0.63 -21.73
N GLY A 290 -8.50 -0.50 -23.05
CA GLY A 290 -9.30 -1.39 -23.91
C GLY A 290 -10.17 -0.62 -24.88
N THR A 291 -11.23 -1.27 -25.36
CA THR A 291 -12.11 -0.76 -26.43
C THR A 291 -12.85 0.53 -26.05
N HIS A 292 -13.22 0.70 -24.79
CA HIS A 292 -13.79 1.94 -24.27
C HIS A 292 -12.79 3.11 -24.30
N LEU A 293 -11.51 2.88 -23.98
CA LEU A 293 -10.47 3.91 -24.06
C LEU A 293 -10.17 4.32 -25.51
N SER A 294 -10.06 3.35 -26.43
CA SER A 294 -9.84 3.65 -27.86
C SER A 294 -11.00 4.45 -28.44
N GLY A 295 -12.24 4.11 -28.07
CA GLY A 295 -13.44 4.83 -28.46
C GLY A 295 -13.44 6.28 -27.96
N PHE A 296 -13.17 6.49 -26.67
CA PHE A 296 -13.05 7.83 -26.08
C PHE A 296 -12.00 8.68 -26.78
N ARG A 297 -10.78 8.16 -26.97
CA ARG A 297 -9.67 8.89 -27.62
C ARG A 297 -10.01 9.30 -29.06
N SER A 298 -10.69 8.41 -29.78
CA SER A 298 -11.14 8.63 -31.15
C SER A 298 -12.24 9.70 -31.23
N ALA A 299 -13.17 9.72 -30.27
CA ALA A 299 -14.20 10.74 -30.17
C ALA A 299 -13.62 12.12 -29.80
N LEU A 300 -12.80 12.19 -28.75
CA LEU A 300 -12.13 13.41 -28.27
C LEU A 300 -11.38 14.11 -29.41
N THR A 301 -10.52 13.36 -30.10
CA THR A 301 -9.69 13.88 -31.20
C THR A 301 -10.55 14.41 -32.35
N ARG A 302 -11.63 13.71 -32.70
CA ARG A 302 -12.51 14.14 -33.80
C ARG A 302 -13.34 15.37 -33.44
N SER A 303 -13.95 15.40 -32.25
CA SER A 303 -14.80 16.51 -31.81
C SER A 303 -14.03 17.83 -31.76
N ILE A 304 -12.86 17.84 -31.10
CA ILE A 304 -12.07 19.08 -30.95
C ILE A 304 -11.48 19.52 -32.30
N ASN A 305 -11.03 18.58 -33.13
CA ASN A 305 -10.54 18.91 -34.48
C ASN A 305 -11.63 19.53 -35.36
N ASN A 306 -12.83 18.95 -35.36
CA ASN A 306 -13.94 19.46 -36.15
C ASN A 306 -14.34 20.87 -35.71
N TYR A 307 -14.42 21.10 -34.40
CA TYR A 307 -14.70 22.42 -33.84
C TYR A 307 -13.60 23.44 -34.21
N GLY A 308 -12.33 23.10 -33.99
CA GLY A 308 -11.22 24.03 -34.25
C GLY A 308 -11.02 24.35 -35.74
N LYS A 309 -11.32 23.42 -36.64
CA LYS A 309 -11.35 23.69 -38.09
C LYS A 309 -12.51 24.60 -38.49
N LYS A 310 -13.72 24.35 -37.96
CA LYS A 310 -14.93 25.17 -38.18
C LYS A 310 -14.70 26.62 -37.72
N GLU A 311 -14.06 26.81 -36.58
CA GLU A 311 -13.76 28.11 -35.97
C GLU A 311 -12.41 28.72 -36.41
N ASN A 312 -11.69 28.07 -37.35
CA ASN A 312 -10.41 28.51 -37.89
C ASN A 312 -9.32 28.81 -36.82
N LEU A 313 -9.21 27.92 -35.82
CA LEU A 313 -8.28 28.04 -34.69
C LEU A 313 -6.88 27.47 -34.97
N PHE A 314 -6.73 26.62 -36.00
CA PHE A 314 -5.49 25.92 -36.32
C PHE A 314 -4.82 26.54 -37.56
N LYS A 315 -3.83 27.40 -37.36
CA LYS A 315 -3.15 28.14 -38.45
C LYS A 315 -1.85 27.48 -38.89
N ASP A 316 -0.93 27.27 -37.94
CA ASP A 316 0.46 26.91 -38.20
C ASP A 316 0.76 25.41 -38.09
N ALA A 317 -0.12 24.66 -37.43
CA ALA A 317 -0.05 23.22 -37.23
C ALA A 317 -1.48 22.67 -37.02
N THR A 318 -1.71 21.41 -37.37
CA THR A 318 -2.93 20.69 -37.00
C THR A 318 -2.62 19.81 -35.80
N PRO A 319 -3.27 20.00 -34.65
CA PRO A 319 -3.05 19.14 -33.49
C PRO A 319 -3.46 17.70 -33.77
N THR A 320 -2.67 16.74 -33.27
CA THR A 320 -3.00 15.32 -33.27
C THR A 320 -3.77 14.93 -32.01
N GLY A 321 -4.19 13.66 -31.92
CA GLY A 321 -4.85 13.16 -30.71
C GLY A 321 -3.99 13.33 -29.46
N ASP A 322 -2.66 13.15 -29.56
CA ASP A 322 -1.74 13.30 -28.42
C ASP A 322 -1.69 14.74 -27.94
N ASP A 323 -1.68 15.70 -28.89
CA ASP A 323 -1.68 17.13 -28.59
C ASP A 323 -2.95 17.55 -27.81
N PHE A 324 -4.10 16.91 -28.07
CA PHE A 324 -5.35 17.17 -27.34
C PHE A 324 -5.45 16.45 -25.99
N ARG A 325 -4.58 15.49 -25.68
CA ARG A 325 -4.57 14.82 -24.37
C ARG A 325 -3.57 15.41 -23.39
N GLU A 326 -2.73 16.36 -23.84
CA GLU A 326 -1.85 17.11 -22.94
C GLU A 326 -2.66 17.88 -21.90
N GLY A 327 -2.42 17.61 -20.61
CA GLY A 327 -3.13 18.22 -19.49
C GLY A 327 -4.60 17.83 -19.40
N LEU A 328 -4.94 16.62 -19.84
CA LEU A 328 -6.28 16.04 -19.78
C LEU A 328 -6.39 15.13 -18.56
N THR A 329 -7.39 15.37 -17.74
CA THR A 329 -7.86 14.40 -16.74
C THR A 329 -9.22 13.87 -17.17
N ALA A 330 -9.34 12.55 -17.28
CA ALA A 330 -10.60 11.91 -17.66
C ALA A 330 -10.84 10.61 -16.87
N VAL A 331 -12.10 10.40 -16.49
CA VAL A 331 -12.58 9.13 -15.95
C VAL A 331 -13.63 8.59 -16.90
N ILE A 332 -13.45 7.36 -17.37
CA ILE A 332 -14.30 6.68 -18.33
C ILE A 332 -14.84 5.42 -17.66
N ALA A 333 -16.13 5.40 -17.34
CA ALA A 333 -16.80 4.23 -16.78
C ALA A 333 -17.84 3.71 -17.78
N VAL A 334 -17.78 2.40 -18.05
CA VAL A 334 -18.80 1.71 -18.84
C VAL A 334 -19.47 0.62 -18.01
N ARG A 335 -20.78 0.47 -18.18
CA ARG A 335 -21.50 -0.70 -17.66
C ARG A 335 -21.88 -1.57 -18.85
N VAL A 336 -21.20 -2.70 -18.95
CA VAL A 336 -21.34 -3.65 -20.04
C VAL A 336 -22.08 -4.86 -19.49
N PRO A 337 -23.13 -5.35 -20.17
CA PRO A 337 -23.84 -6.53 -19.70
C PRO A 337 -22.90 -7.76 -19.63
N ASP A 338 -22.20 -8.07 -20.72
CA ASP A 338 -21.28 -9.22 -20.84
C ASP A 338 -19.84 -8.76 -21.11
N PRO A 339 -19.10 -8.28 -20.10
CA PRO A 339 -17.74 -7.80 -20.30
C PRO A 339 -16.78 -8.96 -20.55
N GLN A 340 -15.99 -8.83 -21.61
CA GLN A 340 -14.91 -9.73 -22.00
C GLN A 340 -13.58 -9.03 -21.73
N PHE A 341 -12.70 -9.70 -20.99
CA PHE A 341 -11.38 -9.17 -20.65
C PHE A 341 -10.26 -9.99 -21.29
N GLU A 342 -9.15 -9.32 -21.62
CA GLU A 342 -7.92 -10.00 -22.00
C GLU A 342 -7.24 -10.58 -20.75
N GLY A 343 -7.56 -11.84 -20.42
CA GLY A 343 -6.99 -12.56 -19.28
C GLY A 343 -7.70 -12.32 -17.95
N GLN A 344 -7.29 -13.09 -16.92
CA GLN A 344 -7.98 -13.14 -15.63
C GLN A 344 -7.79 -11.87 -14.78
N THR A 345 -6.70 -11.14 -14.97
CA THR A 345 -6.42 -9.91 -14.21
C THR A 345 -7.34 -8.75 -14.59
N LYS A 346 -8.23 -8.93 -15.58
CA LYS A 346 -9.24 -7.97 -16.04
C LYS A 346 -8.66 -6.58 -16.36
N THR A 347 -7.39 -6.52 -16.79
CA THR A 347 -6.66 -5.25 -17.00
C THR A 347 -7.06 -4.52 -18.26
N LYS A 348 -7.66 -5.23 -19.24
CA LYS A 348 -8.05 -4.68 -20.54
C LYS A 348 -9.39 -5.21 -21.04
N LEU A 349 -10.28 -4.30 -21.44
CA LEU A 349 -11.60 -4.65 -22.01
C LEU A 349 -11.50 -4.98 -23.50
N GLY A 350 -12.06 -6.12 -23.90
CA GLY A 350 -11.99 -6.70 -25.26
C GLY A 350 -13.27 -6.59 -26.09
N ASN A 351 -14.40 -6.15 -25.54
CA ASN A 351 -15.67 -6.01 -26.28
C ASN A 351 -15.57 -5.01 -27.45
N SER A 352 -15.54 -5.51 -28.68
CA SER A 352 -15.34 -4.69 -29.88
C SER A 352 -16.43 -3.66 -30.15
N GLU A 353 -17.67 -3.98 -29.79
CA GLU A 353 -18.87 -3.15 -29.93
C GLU A 353 -18.82 -1.92 -29.01
N VAL A 354 -18.19 -2.04 -27.83
CA VAL A 354 -18.08 -0.95 -26.86
C VAL A 354 -17.28 0.22 -27.43
N GLU A 355 -16.29 -0.01 -28.29
CA GLU A 355 -15.52 1.07 -28.93
C GLU A 355 -16.42 1.99 -29.77
N GLY A 356 -17.33 1.41 -30.56
CA GLY A 356 -18.26 2.14 -31.40
C GLY A 356 -19.29 2.92 -30.57
N ILE A 357 -19.82 2.29 -29.53
CA ILE A 357 -20.80 2.88 -28.61
C ILE A 357 -20.19 4.08 -27.87
N VAL A 358 -19.03 3.90 -27.22
CA VAL A 358 -18.35 4.99 -26.49
C VAL A 358 -17.96 6.11 -27.46
N THR A 359 -17.49 5.78 -28.67
CA THR A 359 -17.21 6.78 -29.69
C THR A 359 -18.43 7.65 -29.98
N SER A 360 -19.59 7.02 -30.20
CA SER A 360 -20.84 7.71 -30.56
C SER A 360 -21.30 8.64 -29.45
N VAL A 361 -21.45 8.10 -28.23
CA VAL A 361 -21.93 8.83 -27.05
C VAL A 361 -21.02 10.02 -26.72
N VAL A 362 -19.69 9.77 -26.67
CA VAL A 362 -18.72 10.83 -26.35
C VAL A 362 -18.65 11.88 -27.46
N HIS A 363 -18.73 11.47 -28.73
CA HIS A 363 -18.69 12.43 -29.84
C HIS A 363 -19.89 13.39 -29.82
N GLU A 364 -21.11 12.85 -29.64
CA GLU A 364 -22.33 13.65 -29.56
C GLU A 364 -22.30 14.58 -28.34
N GLY A 365 -22.04 14.03 -27.15
CA GLY A 365 -22.01 14.78 -25.90
C GLY A 365 -20.97 15.89 -25.90
N LEU A 366 -19.74 15.58 -26.33
CA LEU A 366 -18.66 16.56 -26.37
C LEU A 366 -18.92 17.65 -27.44
N THR A 367 -19.44 17.28 -28.61
CA THR A 367 -19.77 18.29 -29.64
C THR A 367 -20.84 19.25 -29.14
N LYS A 368 -21.91 18.72 -28.53
CA LYS A 368 -22.98 19.52 -27.93
C LYS A 368 -22.43 20.46 -26.85
N PHE A 369 -21.55 19.98 -25.98
CA PHE A 369 -20.91 20.79 -24.95
C PHE A 369 -20.05 21.92 -25.54
N LEU A 370 -19.19 21.61 -26.53
CA LEU A 370 -18.30 22.59 -27.16
C LEU A 370 -19.09 23.70 -27.89
N GLU A 371 -20.20 23.36 -28.54
CA GLU A 371 -21.09 24.34 -29.18
C GLU A 371 -21.84 25.21 -28.16
N ALA A 372 -22.27 24.63 -27.04
CA ALA A 372 -22.91 25.36 -25.94
C ALA A 372 -21.93 26.26 -25.17
N ASN A 373 -20.65 25.88 -25.11
CA ASN A 373 -19.61 26.56 -24.34
C ASN A 373 -18.42 27.07 -25.19
N PRO A 374 -18.61 28.06 -26.10
CA PRO A 374 -17.57 28.49 -27.03
C PRO A 374 -16.28 29.02 -26.38
N LYS A 375 -16.37 29.58 -25.17
CA LYS A 375 -15.20 30.06 -24.41
C LYS A 375 -14.31 28.90 -23.97
N ILE A 376 -14.91 27.86 -23.40
CA ILE A 376 -14.21 26.64 -22.98
C ILE A 376 -13.65 25.92 -24.20
N ALA A 377 -14.45 25.79 -25.26
CA ALA A 377 -14.03 25.15 -26.50
C ALA A 377 -12.78 25.81 -27.11
N LYS A 378 -12.71 27.16 -27.11
CA LYS A 378 -11.52 27.90 -27.55
C LYS A 378 -10.31 27.70 -26.64
N LEU A 379 -10.50 27.59 -25.32
CA LEU A 379 -9.42 27.29 -24.37
C LEU A 379 -8.83 25.89 -24.63
N VAL A 380 -9.69 24.88 -24.76
CA VAL A 380 -9.28 23.48 -25.03
C VAL A 380 -8.56 23.37 -26.38
N ALA A 381 -9.17 23.87 -27.46
CA ALA A 381 -8.56 23.84 -28.78
C ALA A 381 -7.25 24.64 -28.83
N GLY A 382 -7.19 25.78 -28.13
CA GLY A 382 -5.97 26.59 -28.00
C GLY A 382 -4.87 25.91 -27.19
N LYS A 383 -5.21 25.12 -26.16
CA LYS A 383 -4.24 24.29 -25.43
C LYS A 383 -3.64 23.23 -26.36
N GLY A 384 -4.47 22.48 -27.10
CA GLY A 384 -3.99 21.51 -28.08
C GLY A 384 -3.13 22.13 -29.19
N MET A 385 -3.46 23.34 -29.64
CA MET A 385 -2.60 24.08 -30.59
C MET A 385 -1.23 24.39 -30.01
N ARG A 386 -1.15 24.87 -28.76
CA ARG A 386 0.14 25.15 -28.09
C ARG A 386 0.95 23.87 -27.86
N ALA A 387 0.29 22.76 -27.54
CA ALA A 387 0.93 21.44 -27.44
C ALA A 387 1.52 21.01 -28.79
N ALA A 388 0.77 21.17 -29.89
CA ALA A 388 1.26 20.87 -31.23
C ALA A 388 2.48 21.72 -31.64
N GLU A 389 2.46 23.03 -31.34
CA GLU A 389 3.60 23.92 -31.56
C GLU A 389 4.82 23.51 -30.73
N ALA A 390 4.60 23.17 -29.45
CA ALA A 390 5.65 22.70 -28.54
C ALA A 390 6.25 21.36 -29.02
N ARG A 391 5.42 20.42 -29.49
CA ARG A 391 5.85 19.14 -30.08
C ARG A 391 6.72 19.38 -31.31
N GLU A 392 6.33 20.29 -32.21
CA GLU A 392 7.16 20.64 -33.37
C GLU A 392 8.49 21.30 -32.97
N ALA A 393 8.49 22.13 -31.93
CA ALA A 393 9.71 22.72 -31.37
C ALA A 393 10.62 21.64 -30.74
N ALA A 394 10.05 20.72 -29.96
CA ALA A 394 10.75 19.60 -29.35
C ALA A 394 11.33 18.66 -30.41
N ARG A 395 10.57 18.34 -31.48
CA ARG A 395 11.04 17.56 -32.62
C ARG A 395 12.28 18.22 -33.26
N LYS A 396 12.23 19.53 -33.52
CA LYS A 396 13.37 20.29 -34.05
C LYS A 396 14.58 20.27 -33.09
N ALA A 397 14.35 20.37 -31.78
CA ALA A 397 15.41 20.29 -30.76
C ALA A 397 16.05 18.90 -30.70
N ARG A 398 15.24 17.83 -30.67
CA ARG A 398 15.69 16.43 -30.72
C ARG A 398 16.45 16.15 -32.01
N GLU A 399 15.97 16.62 -33.16
CA GLU A 399 16.68 16.53 -34.44
C GLU A 399 18.01 17.28 -34.41
N MET A 400 18.10 18.45 -33.77
CA MET A 400 19.36 19.17 -33.62
C MET A 400 20.36 18.40 -32.74
N ILE A 401 19.89 17.77 -31.66
CA ILE A 401 20.72 16.91 -30.79
C ILE A 401 21.19 15.67 -31.57
N ARG A 402 20.29 15.00 -32.30
CA ARG A 402 20.62 13.83 -33.14
C ARG A 402 21.56 14.19 -34.29
N ARG A 403 21.37 15.34 -34.96
CA ARG A 403 22.26 15.84 -36.03
C ARG A 403 23.64 16.23 -35.51
N LYS A 404 23.74 16.75 -34.28
CA LYS A 404 25.04 16.95 -33.61
C LYS A 404 25.72 15.64 -33.19
N GLY A 405 24.99 14.51 -33.17
CA GLY A 405 25.53 13.16 -32.95
C GLY A 405 25.94 12.40 -34.22
N ALA A 406 25.50 12.84 -35.41
CA ALA A 406 25.78 12.14 -36.67
C ALA A 406 27.19 12.39 -37.26
N LEU A 407 27.97 13.30 -36.68
CA LEU A 407 29.43 13.27 -36.75
C LEU A 407 29.94 12.89 -35.36
N THR A 408 30.79 11.88 -35.30
CA THR A 408 31.31 11.13 -34.15
C THR A 408 32.15 11.93 -33.12
N THR A 409 31.83 13.21 -32.88
CA THR A 409 32.55 14.12 -31.97
C THR A 409 31.64 15.09 -31.19
N GLY A 410 30.35 14.80 -31.07
CA GLY A 410 29.48 15.47 -30.10
C GLY A 410 29.81 14.99 -28.68
N GLY A 411 30.91 15.48 -28.11
CA GLY A 411 31.59 14.95 -26.92
C GLY A 411 30.70 14.59 -25.73
N LEU A 412 31.18 13.60 -24.97
CA LEU A 412 30.68 13.22 -23.66
C LEU A 412 30.58 14.45 -22.74
N PRO A 413 29.70 14.43 -21.72
CA PRO A 413 29.67 15.49 -20.73
C PRO A 413 31.08 15.73 -20.16
N GLU A 414 31.49 16.99 -20.04
CA GLU A 414 32.85 17.36 -19.60
C GLU A 414 33.22 16.78 -18.22
N LYS A 415 32.22 16.61 -17.35
CA LYS A 415 32.40 16.05 -16.01
C LYS A 415 32.30 14.53 -15.96
N LEU A 416 31.86 13.88 -17.04
CA LEU A 416 31.72 12.43 -17.04
C LEU A 416 33.11 11.82 -16.97
N ARG A 417 33.34 11.08 -15.90
CA ARG A 417 34.54 10.25 -15.75
C ARG A 417 34.17 8.87 -16.20
N ASP A 418 34.48 8.57 -17.46
CA ASP A 418 34.01 7.34 -18.11
C ASP A 418 34.76 6.08 -17.63
N CYS A 419 34.21 4.91 -17.93
CA CYS A 419 34.87 3.61 -17.74
C CYS A 419 35.58 3.15 -19.02
N ARG A 420 36.50 2.19 -18.92
CA ARG A 420 37.25 1.67 -20.09
C ARG A 420 36.44 0.64 -20.89
N SER A 421 35.67 -0.19 -20.20
CA SER A 421 34.81 -1.19 -20.82
C SER A 421 33.64 -0.54 -21.56
N ARG A 422 33.16 -1.26 -22.58
CA ARG A 422 31.95 -0.95 -23.34
C ARG A 422 30.96 -2.11 -23.33
N THR A 423 31.24 -3.15 -22.55
CA THR A 423 30.36 -4.31 -22.39
C THR A 423 29.18 -3.87 -21.53
N LEU A 424 27.98 -4.01 -22.07
CA LEU A 424 26.79 -3.43 -21.44
C LEU A 424 26.49 -4.09 -20.10
N GLU A 425 26.68 -5.40 -20.00
CA GLU A 425 26.26 -6.23 -18.87
C GLU A 425 27.06 -5.93 -17.58
N GLU A 426 28.29 -5.46 -17.70
CA GLU A 426 29.19 -5.18 -16.56
C GLU A 426 29.33 -3.69 -16.24
N THR A 427 28.96 -2.80 -17.17
CA THR A 427 29.24 -1.37 -17.03
C THR A 427 28.19 -0.63 -16.20
N GLU A 428 28.65 0.33 -15.41
CA GLU A 428 27.84 1.01 -14.40
C GLU A 428 28.04 2.51 -14.47
N LEU A 429 26.97 3.28 -14.33
CA LEU A 429 27.02 4.74 -14.22
C LEU A 429 26.51 5.18 -12.86
N TYR A 430 27.36 5.83 -12.07
CA TYR A 430 26.98 6.46 -10.81
C TYR A 430 26.64 7.94 -11.05
N LEU A 431 25.41 8.31 -10.72
CA LEU A 431 24.97 9.70 -10.61
C LEU A 431 25.20 10.16 -9.18
N VAL A 432 26.21 11.01 -8.98
CA VAL A 432 26.71 11.36 -7.64
C VAL A 432 26.37 12.80 -7.30
N GLU A 433 25.94 13.01 -6.05
CA GLU A 433 25.68 14.33 -5.49
C GLU A 433 26.97 15.14 -5.31
N GLY A 434 27.13 16.21 -6.09
CA GLY A 434 28.22 17.17 -5.94
C GLY A 434 29.60 16.69 -6.41
N ASP A 435 30.51 17.65 -6.56
CA ASP A 435 31.88 17.38 -7.00
C ASP A 435 32.73 16.71 -5.90
N SER A 436 32.35 16.84 -4.63
CA SER A 436 33.08 16.26 -3.48
C SER A 436 32.94 14.74 -3.42
N ALA A 437 31.71 14.22 -3.27
CA ALA A 437 31.45 12.79 -3.31
C ALA A 437 31.83 12.20 -4.67
N GLY A 438 31.64 12.95 -5.76
CA GLY A 438 32.12 12.57 -7.10
C GLY A 438 33.64 12.40 -7.20
N GLY A 439 34.43 13.13 -6.39
CA GLY A 439 35.88 12.98 -6.31
C GLY A 439 36.30 11.72 -5.55
N SER A 440 35.68 11.45 -4.40
CA SER A 440 35.91 10.20 -3.64
C SER A 440 35.52 8.97 -4.46
N ALA A 441 34.36 9.02 -5.11
CA ALA A 441 33.87 7.96 -5.98
C ALA A 441 34.79 7.71 -7.18
N ASP A 442 35.29 8.76 -7.84
CA ASP A 442 36.24 8.61 -8.95
C ASP A 442 37.56 7.96 -8.52
N THR A 443 38.01 8.25 -7.29
CA THR A 443 39.26 7.72 -6.75
C THR A 443 39.10 6.25 -6.33
N GLY A 444 37.96 5.89 -5.74
CA GLY A 444 37.70 4.55 -5.20
C GLY A 444 37.16 3.54 -6.20
N ARG A 445 36.62 3.98 -7.35
CA ARG A 445 35.96 3.10 -8.32
C ARG A 445 36.89 2.10 -9.01
N ASP A 446 36.28 1.05 -9.54
CA ASP A 446 36.88 0.28 -10.62
C ASP A 446 36.70 1.03 -11.95
N SER A 447 37.78 1.69 -12.40
CA SER A 447 37.76 2.48 -13.64
C SER A 447 37.55 1.65 -14.91
N ASP A 448 37.68 0.33 -14.85
CA ASP A 448 37.43 -0.52 -16.01
C ASP A 448 35.93 -0.64 -16.29
N ILE A 449 35.07 -0.71 -15.26
CA ILE A 449 33.63 -0.96 -15.43
C ILE A 449 32.71 0.16 -14.90
N GLN A 450 33.18 1.04 -14.01
CA GLN A 450 32.34 2.06 -13.37
C GLN A 450 32.65 3.46 -13.90
N ALA A 451 31.62 4.19 -14.30
CA ALA A 451 31.66 5.59 -14.72
C ALA A 451 30.98 6.49 -13.66
N ILE A 452 31.49 7.72 -13.49
CA ILE A 452 30.98 8.67 -12.49
C ILE A 452 30.53 9.95 -13.19
N LEU A 453 29.30 10.39 -12.93
CA LEU A 453 28.78 11.69 -13.35
C LEU A 453 28.40 12.53 -12.12
N PRO A 454 29.26 13.48 -11.70
CA PRO A 454 28.94 14.42 -10.62
C PRO A 454 27.89 15.45 -11.06
N LEU A 455 26.86 15.63 -10.24
CA LEU A 455 25.76 16.57 -10.48
C LEU A 455 25.96 17.86 -9.68
N ARG A 456 25.63 19.02 -10.27
CA ARG A 456 25.75 20.32 -9.59
C ARG A 456 24.41 20.80 -9.04
N GLY A 457 24.33 20.89 -7.72
CA GLY A 457 23.17 21.40 -7.02
C GLY A 457 21.90 20.58 -7.33
N LYS A 458 20.74 21.17 -7.02
CA LYS A 458 19.45 20.54 -7.26
C LYS A 458 19.12 20.55 -8.75
N ILE A 459 18.71 19.39 -9.27
CA ILE A 459 18.30 19.23 -10.67
C ILE A 459 17.00 20.02 -10.89
N LEU A 460 16.78 20.46 -12.13
CA LEU A 460 15.50 21.04 -12.52
C LEU A 460 14.37 20.04 -12.24
N ASN A 461 13.37 20.46 -11.45
CA ASN A 461 12.14 19.70 -11.31
C ASN A 461 11.44 19.62 -12.67
N VAL A 462 11.50 18.45 -13.32
CA VAL A 462 10.95 18.24 -14.66
C VAL A 462 9.44 18.09 -14.66
N GLN A 463 8.81 17.79 -13.52
CA GLN A 463 7.36 17.71 -13.42
C GLN A 463 6.72 19.07 -13.71
N LYS A 464 7.35 20.15 -13.23
CA LYS A 464 6.92 21.55 -13.42
C LYS A 464 7.37 22.17 -14.75
N ALA A 465 8.14 21.45 -15.56
CA ALA A 465 8.82 22.02 -16.73
C ALA A 465 8.36 21.37 -18.03
N ARG A 466 7.99 22.20 -19.01
CA ARG A 466 7.72 21.73 -20.38
C ARG A 466 8.95 21.05 -20.98
N GLU A 467 8.69 20.07 -21.84
CA GLU A 467 9.75 19.29 -22.48
C GLU A 467 10.81 20.19 -23.16
N ALA A 468 10.41 21.23 -23.89
CA ALA A 468 11.36 22.15 -24.53
C ALA A 468 12.33 22.82 -23.53
N LYS A 469 11.88 23.16 -22.32
CA LYS A 469 12.71 23.74 -21.25
C LYS A 469 13.61 22.68 -20.62
N VAL A 470 13.10 21.46 -20.45
CA VAL A 470 13.86 20.31 -19.96
C VAL A 470 15.04 20.02 -20.89
N LEU A 471 14.82 19.99 -22.21
CA LEU A 471 15.85 19.74 -23.23
C LEU A 471 16.89 20.86 -23.36
N GLN A 472 16.57 22.07 -22.88
CA GLN A 472 17.53 23.19 -22.83
C GLN A 472 18.40 23.18 -21.57
N ASN A 473 18.01 22.41 -20.54
CA ASN A 473 18.79 22.31 -19.30
C ASN A 473 20.08 21.49 -19.53
N LYS A 474 21.21 22.06 -19.10
CA LYS A 474 22.53 21.46 -19.33
C LYS A 474 22.75 20.16 -18.55
N GLU A 475 22.37 20.11 -17.27
CA GLU A 475 22.56 18.93 -16.42
C GLU A 475 21.67 17.77 -16.91
N VAL A 476 20.40 18.05 -17.23
CA VAL A 476 19.51 17.07 -17.86
C VAL A 476 20.08 16.54 -19.19
N THR A 477 20.53 17.45 -20.06
CA THR A 477 21.17 17.06 -21.33
C THR A 477 22.42 16.22 -21.12
N ASN A 478 23.20 16.50 -20.07
CA ASN A 478 24.39 15.71 -19.73
C ASN A 478 24.02 14.29 -19.30
N ILE A 479 22.93 14.11 -18.54
CA ILE A 479 22.45 12.78 -18.14
C ILE A 479 22.02 11.97 -19.37
N PHE A 480 21.22 12.55 -20.29
CA PHE A 480 20.86 11.89 -21.55
C PHE A 480 22.10 11.44 -22.34
N LYS A 481 23.09 12.32 -22.46
CA LYS A 481 24.35 12.01 -23.17
C LYS A 481 25.19 10.94 -22.47
N ALA A 482 25.28 10.99 -21.15
CA ALA A 482 26.03 10.00 -20.38
C ALA A 482 25.42 8.61 -20.58
N ILE A 483 24.12 8.47 -20.33
CA ILE A 483 23.39 7.20 -20.48
C ILE A 483 23.39 6.74 -21.95
N GLY A 484 23.45 7.67 -22.91
CA GLY A 484 23.48 7.38 -24.35
C GLY A 484 22.10 7.12 -24.95
N VAL A 485 21.05 7.52 -24.24
CA VAL A 485 19.66 7.37 -24.65
C VAL A 485 19.13 8.75 -25.05
N PRO A 486 18.54 8.93 -26.25
CA PRO A 486 18.00 10.22 -26.64
C PRO A 486 16.71 10.54 -25.85
N PRO A 487 16.33 11.83 -25.73
CA PRO A 487 15.04 12.19 -25.14
C PRO A 487 13.85 11.62 -25.92
N GLY A 488 12.89 11.04 -25.18
CA GLY A 488 11.73 10.35 -25.76
C GLY A 488 12.08 9.02 -26.42
N ALA A 489 13.16 8.38 -25.97
CA ALA A 489 13.58 7.06 -26.38
C ALA A 489 12.47 6.01 -26.17
N GLN A 490 12.29 5.16 -27.17
CA GLN A 490 11.43 3.98 -27.08
C GLN A 490 12.26 2.78 -26.57
N LEU A 491 11.63 1.62 -26.37
CA LEU A 491 12.30 0.40 -25.90
C LEU A 491 13.55 0.04 -26.73
N ASP A 492 13.51 0.19 -28.05
CA ASP A 492 14.66 -0.06 -28.94
C ASP A 492 15.87 0.86 -28.70
N ASP A 493 15.65 2.02 -28.08
CA ASP A 493 16.71 2.96 -27.72
C ASP A 493 17.35 2.61 -26.36
N VAL A 494 16.66 1.86 -25.49
CA VAL A 494 17.21 1.34 -24.22
C VAL A 494 18.31 0.30 -24.47
N ALA A 495 18.16 -0.51 -25.53
CA ALA A 495 19.19 -1.46 -25.95
C ALA A 495 20.51 -0.76 -26.39
N LYS A 496 20.44 0.51 -26.77
CA LYS A 496 21.59 1.32 -27.23
C LYS A 496 22.23 2.13 -26.10
N ARG A 497 21.77 1.95 -24.86
CA ARG A 497 22.36 2.62 -23.69
C ARG A 497 23.83 2.22 -23.52
N ARG A 498 24.58 3.07 -22.84
CA ARG A 498 26.03 2.90 -22.65
C ARG A 498 26.42 2.08 -21.44
N TYR A 499 25.52 1.98 -20.45
CA TYR A 499 25.79 1.34 -19.17
C TYR A 499 24.65 0.38 -18.82
N GLY A 500 24.99 -0.81 -18.33
CA GLY A 500 24.03 -1.81 -17.89
C GLY A 500 23.20 -1.35 -16.70
N LYS A 501 23.86 -0.65 -15.76
CA LYS A 501 23.24 -0.12 -14.54
C LYS A 501 23.41 1.39 -14.44
N VAL A 502 22.34 2.08 -14.05
CA VAL A 502 22.36 3.49 -13.64
C VAL A 502 22.09 3.52 -12.14
N ILE A 503 23.08 3.92 -11.35
CA ILE A 503 23.07 3.88 -9.88
C ILE A 503 22.99 5.32 -9.35
N LEU A 504 21.96 5.61 -8.57
CA LEU A 504 21.79 6.89 -7.88
C LEU A 504 22.52 6.80 -6.55
N MET A 505 23.55 7.63 -6.36
CA MET A 505 24.36 7.66 -5.14
C MET A 505 24.32 9.08 -4.55
N THR A 506 23.38 9.27 -3.63
CA THR A 506 23.08 10.54 -2.94
C THR A 506 23.38 10.41 -1.45
N ASP A 507 23.58 11.53 -0.76
CA ASP A 507 23.78 11.53 0.69
C ASP A 507 22.52 11.04 1.44
N ALA A 508 22.74 10.50 2.64
CA ALA A 508 21.68 10.01 3.53
C ALA A 508 21.08 11.14 4.38
N ASP A 509 20.96 12.34 3.79
CA ASP A 509 20.40 13.52 4.43
C ASP A 509 19.14 14.04 3.70
N VAL A 510 18.64 15.19 4.15
CA VAL A 510 17.44 15.84 3.58
C VAL A 510 17.68 16.34 2.15
N ASP A 511 18.89 16.79 1.82
CA ASP A 511 19.23 17.34 0.51
C ASP A 511 19.47 16.22 -0.51
N GLY A 512 20.15 15.15 -0.10
CA GLY A 512 20.33 13.93 -0.89
C GLY A 512 19.02 13.22 -1.16
N SER A 513 18.12 13.15 -0.17
CA SER A 513 16.75 12.66 -0.37
C SER A 513 15.98 13.50 -1.39
N HIS A 514 16.12 14.82 -1.36
CA HIS A 514 15.50 15.72 -2.35
C HIS A 514 16.09 15.50 -3.77
N ILE A 515 17.42 15.40 -3.91
CA ILE A 515 18.07 15.15 -5.20
C ILE A 515 17.67 13.77 -5.76
N ARG A 516 17.60 12.75 -4.90
CA ARG A 516 17.12 11.42 -5.26
C ARG A 516 15.69 11.48 -5.80
N THR A 517 14.78 12.18 -5.14
CA THR A 517 13.40 12.36 -5.62
C THR A 517 13.34 13.07 -6.98
N LEU A 518 14.16 14.12 -7.19
CA LEU A 518 14.25 14.82 -8.48
C LEU A 518 14.76 13.90 -9.61
N LEU A 519 15.78 13.07 -9.32
CA LEU A 519 16.33 12.10 -10.27
C LEU A 519 15.32 11.01 -10.62
N LEU A 520 14.63 10.45 -9.63
CA LEU A 520 13.58 9.46 -9.83
C LEU A 520 12.44 10.04 -10.66
N THR A 521 12.00 11.26 -10.36
CA THR A 521 10.99 11.98 -11.16
C THR A 521 11.47 12.13 -12.61
N PHE A 522 12.73 12.52 -12.82
CA PHE A 522 13.30 12.67 -14.15
C PHE A 522 13.33 11.36 -14.95
N LEU A 523 13.85 10.29 -14.33
CA LEU A 523 13.94 8.98 -14.96
C LEU A 523 12.56 8.40 -15.24
N TYR A 524 11.61 8.51 -14.31
CA TYR A 524 10.23 8.06 -14.49
C TYR A 524 9.54 8.81 -15.65
N ARG A 525 9.69 10.14 -15.73
CA ARG A 525 9.00 10.94 -16.76
C ARG A 525 9.61 10.83 -18.16
N HIS A 526 10.91 10.59 -18.28
CA HIS A 526 11.61 10.67 -19.57
C HIS A 526 12.33 9.40 -20.01
N MET A 527 12.51 8.45 -19.11
CA MET A 527 13.25 7.20 -19.33
C MET A 527 12.58 6.03 -18.58
N GLU A 528 11.25 6.02 -18.49
CA GLU A 528 10.48 5.00 -17.75
C GLU A 528 10.89 3.57 -18.16
N SER A 529 11.17 3.36 -19.45
CA SER A 529 11.64 2.08 -19.98
C SER A 529 12.93 1.59 -19.31
N LEU A 530 13.84 2.46 -18.85
CA LEU A 530 15.02 2.04 -18.07
C LEU A 530 14.62 1.46 -16.72
N ILE A 531 13.57 1.99 -16.10
CA ILE A 531 13.07 1.50 -14.81
C ILE A 531 12.37 0.16 -15.03
N ARG A 532 11.52 0.05 -16.07
CA ARG A 532 10.81 -1.19 -16.41
C ARG A 532 11.76 -2.34 -16.76
N GLU A 533 12.87 -2.05 -17.45
CA GLU A 533 13.92 -3.02 -17.76
C GLU A 533 14.89 -3.26 -16.57
N GLY A 534 14.58 -2.74 -15.38
CA GLY A 534 15.35 -2.98 -14.17
C GLY A 534 16.79 -2.43 -14.20
N CYS A 535 17.03 -1.35 -14.96
CA CYS A 535 18.36 -0.77 -15.15
C CYS A 535 18.70 0.31 -14.10
N VAL A 536 17.73 0.77 -13.31
CA VAL A 536 17.90 1.88 -12.36
C VAL A 536 17.98 1.35 -10.93
N TYR A 537 19.00 1.79 -10.20
CA TYR A 537 19.30 1.35 -8.85
C TYR A 537 19.59 2.55 -7.94
N ILE A 538 19.40 2.39 -6.64
CA ILE A 538 19.79 3.35 -5.60
C ILE A 538 20.86 2.67 -4.74
N ALA A 539 22.00 3.32 -4.55
CA ALA A 539 23.04 2.84 -3.64
C ALA A 539 22.54 2.89 -2.20
N GLN A 540 22.86 1.88 -1.40
CA GLN A 540 22.55 1.83 0.04
C GLN A 540 23.88 1.86 0.82
N PRO A 541 24.45 3.05 1.07
CA PRO A 541 25.63 3.17 1.92
C PRO A 541 25.27 2.77 3.37
N PRO A 542 26.24 2.23 4.12
CA PRO A 542 25.99 1.80 5.50
C PRO A 542 25.74 2.98 6.42
N LEU A 543 24.86 2.79 7.41
CA LEU A 543 24.54 3.80 8.41
C LEU A 543 25.59 3.88 9.53
N TYR A 544 26.21 2.74 9.88
CA TYR A 544 27.21 2.68 10.95
C TYR A 544 28.54 2.05 10.51
N ARG A 545 29.64 2.57 11.06
CA ARG A 545 30.96 1.94 11.11
C ARG A 545 31.26 1.52 12.54
N VAL A 546 31.57 0.24 12.73
CA VAL A 546 31.83 -0.39 14.04
C VAL A 546 33.26 -0.91 14.08
N ILE A 547 34.04 -0.47 15.07
CA ILE A 547 35.43 -0.90 15.29
C ILE A 547 35.55 -1.54 16.67
N ARG A 548 36.04 -2.79 16.73
CA ARG A 548 36.34 -3.49 18.00
C ARG A 548 37.86 -3.63 18.18
N GLY A 549 38.44 -2.83 19.09
CA GLY A 549 39.88 -2.83 19.35
C GLY A 549 40.72 -2.47 18.12
N ARG A 550 41.65 -3.35 17.72
CA ARG A 550 42.52 -3.18 16.52
C ARG A 550 42.05 -3.97 15.29
N LYS A 551 40.83 -4.52 15.31
CA LYS A 551 40.27 -5.26 14.17
C LYS A 551 39.90 -4.29 13.03
N LYS A 552 39.75 -4.83 11.82
CA LYS A 552 39.25 -4.07 10.66
C LYS A 552 37.85 -3.50 10.96
N PRO A 553 37.50 -2.30 10.45
CA PRO A 553 36.17 -1.75 10.58
C PRO A 553 35.13 -2.68 9.93
N ARG A 554 33.99 -2.82 10.59
CA ARG A 554 32.79 -3.47 10.05
C ARG A 554 31.71 -2.42 9.81
N TYR A 555 30.85 -2.65 8.84
CA TYR A 555 29.79 -1.72 8.45
C TYR A 555 28.41 -2.35 8.67
N VAL A 556 27.45 -1.56 9.12
CA VAL A 556 26.06 -2.00 9.43
C VAL A 556 25.09 -1.09 8.69
N GLN A 557 24.08 -1.70 8.04
CA GLN A 557 23.21 -1.02 7.07
C GLN A 557 22.07 -0.27 7.75
N THR A 558 21.39 -0.90 8.71
CA THR A 558 20.17 -0.34 9.31
C THR A 558 20.33 -0.14 10.83
N HIS A 559 19.49 0.72 11.40
CA HIS A 559 19.43 0.90 12.85
C HIS A 559 18.95 -0.38 13.55
N GLU A 560 17.93 -1.06 13.01
CA GLU A 560 17.42 -2.32 13.54
C GLU A 560 18.50 -3.41 13.59
N GLN A 561 19.25 -3.58 12.50
CA GLN A 561 20.37 -4.52 12.47
C GLN A 561 21.42 -4.16 13.53
N MET A 562 21.76 -2.88 13.66
CA MET A 562 22.70 -2.42 14.69
C MET A 562 22.20 -2.71 16.11
N MET A 563 20.91 -2.49 16.39
CA MET A 563 20.32 -2.79 17.70
C MET A 563 20.31 -4.29 17.98
N SER A 564 19.94 -5.12 17.02
CA SER A 564 19.96 -6.59 17.16
C SER A 564 21.38 -7.10 17.44
N GLU A 565 22.36 -6.64 16.67
CA GLU A 565 23.76 -7.06 16.84
C GLU A 565 24.35 -6.63 18.20
N LEU A 566 23.96 -5.46 18.73
CA LEU A 566 24.35 -5.05 20.08
C LEU A 566 23.73 -5.94 21.16
N VAL A 567 22.48 -6.36 20.96
CA VAL A 567 21.80 -7.29 21.88
C VAL A 567 22.48 -8.67 21.84
N GLU A 568 22.76 -9.20 20.66
CA GLU A 568 23.47 -10.48 20.49
C GLU A 568 24.87 -10.46 21.14
N LEU A 569 25.66 -9.41 20.86
CA LEU A 569 26.98 -9.25 21.46
C LEU A 569 26.94 -9.09 22.98
N GLY A 570 25.89 -8.45 23.49
CA GLY A 570 25.68 -8.29 24.93
C GLY A 570 25.17 -9.55 25.61
N ALA A 571 24.40 -10.38 24.91
CA ALA A 571 23.86 -11.63 25.43
C ALA A 571 24.92 -12.73 25.45
N ASP A 572 25.88 -12.71 24.53
CA ASP A 572 26.99 -13.67 24.47
C ASP A 572 27.80 -13.70 25.78
N GLY A 573 27.85 -14.88 26.41
CA GLY A 573 28.51 -15.08 27.70
C GLY A 573 27.85 -14.36 28.89
N SER A 574 26.64 -13.82 28.72
CA SER A 574 25.84 -13.24 29.80
C SER A 574 24.90 -14.27 30.41
N ARG A 575 24.60 -14.09 31.69
CA ARG A 575 23.53 -14.78 32.40
C ARG A 575 22.75 -13.81 33.27
N VAL A 576 21.48 -14.10 33.49
CA VAL A 576 20.62 -13.35 34.42
C VAL A 576 20.35 -14.24 35.62
N GLU A 577 20.79 -13.77 36.79
CA GLU A 577 20.54 -14.42 38.08
C GLU A 577 19.31 -13.75 38.72
N LEU A 578 18.33 -14.57 39.10
CA LEU A 578 17.11 -14.16 39.80
C LEU A 578 17.25 -14.44 41.31
N ASP A 579 16.44 -13.75 42.11
CA ASP A 579 16.42 -13.87 43.58
C ASP A 579 15.98 -15.25 44.11
N ASP A 580 15.31 -16.06 43.30
CA ASP A 580 14.85 -17.42 43.62
C ASP A 580 15.86 -18.52 43.24
N GLU A 581 17.12 -18.13 43.03
CA GLU A 581 18.23 -18.99 42.57
C GLU A 581 18.09 -19.50 41.12
N GLN A 582 17.08 -19.04 40.37
CA GLN A 582 16.98 -19.32 38.93
C GLN A 582 18.04 -18.56 38.14
N VAL A 583 18.61 -19.23 37.13
CA VAL A 583 19.60 -18.64 36.22
C VAL A 583 19.12 -18.81 34.78
N LEU A 584 19.05 -17.70 34.05
CA LEU A 584 18.76 -17.67 32.61
C LEU A 584 20.07 -17.46 31.85
N GLU A 585 20.47 -18.43 31.04
CA GLU A 585 21.69 -18.38 30.21
C GLU A 585 21.48 -19.14 28.89
N GLY A 586 22.35 -18.89 27.90
CA GLY A 586 22.29 -19.53 26.58
C GLY A 586 20.96 -19.31 25.87
N GLU A 587 20.42 -20.36 25.21
CA GLU A 587 19.18 -20.28 24.42
C GLU A 587 17.98 -19.77 25.24
N ALA A 588 17.92 -20.05 26.54
CA ALA A 588 16.82 -19.57 27.39
C ALA A 588 16.84 -18.04 27.52
N LEU A 589 18.01 -17.44 27.69
CA LEU A 589 18.18 -16.00 27.77
C LEU A 589 17.86 -15.33 26.42
N GLU A 590 18.32 -15.91 25.31
CA GLU A 590 18.03 -15.39 23.96
C GLU A 590 16.53 -15.37 23.67
N ARG A 591 15.80 -16.44 24.03
CA ARG A 591 14.35 -16.52 23.87
C ARG A 591 13.63 -15.49 24.73
N VAL A 592 14.02 -15.31 25.99
CA VAL A 592 13.45 -14.29 26.87
C VAL A 592 13.70 -12.88 26.33
N ILE A 593 14.91 -12.56 25.87
CA ILE A 593 15.23 -11.27 25.25
C ILE A 593 14.36 -11.01 24.01
N THR A 594 14.14 -12.04 23.18
CA THR A 594 13.31 -11.94 21.98
C THR A 594 11.85 -11.63 22.33
N LEU A 595 11.29 -12.33 23.32
CA LEU A 595 9.93 -12.09 23.82
C LEU A 595 9.78 -10.70 24.43
N LEU A 596 10.79 -10.24 25.19
CA LEU A 596 10.79 -8.89 25.79
C LEU A 596 10.91 -7.78 24.75
N ASN A 597 11.70 -7.96 23.68
CA ASN A 597 11.73 -7.03 22.55
C ASN A 597 10.35 -6.92 21.89
N GLY A 598 9.66 -8.05 21.69
CA GLY A 598 8.30 -8.08 21.14
C GLY A 598 7.25 -7.41 22.02
N LEU A 599 7.52 -7.22 23.31
CA LEU A 599 6.64 -6.53 24.26
C LEU A 599 6.80 -5.01 24.25
N GLU A 600 7.90 -4.47 23.74
CA GLU A 600 8.22 -3.04 23.87
C GLU A 600 7.17 -2.15 23.17
N GLU A 601 6.83 -2.45 21.92
CA GLU A 601 5.85 -1.68 21.14
C GLU A 601 4.42 -1.79 21.70
N PRO A 602 3.86 -2.99 21.99
CA PRO A 602 2.55 -3.12 22.62
C PRO A 602 2.43 -2.38 23.96
N LEU A 603 3.47 -2.42 24.80
CA LEU A 603 3.49 -1.72 26.08
C LEU A 603 3.52 -0.19 25.90
N GLN A 604 4.34 0.32 24.97
CA GLN A 604 4.36 1.75 24.65
C GLN A 604 3.01 2.23 24.10
N THR A 605 2.33 1.43 23.29
CA THR A 605 0.98 1.75 22.77
C THR A 605 -0.04 1.83 23.91
N LEU A 606 -0.02 0.88 24.84
CA LEU A 606 -0.87 0.89 26.04
C LEU A 606 -0.66 2.17 26.87
N GLU A 607 0.60 2.56 27.08
CA GLU A 607 0.97 3.77 27.81
C GLU A 607 0.55 5.06 27.08
N ARG A 608 0.68 5.12 25.75
CA ARG A 608 0.21 6.25 24.92
C ARG A 608 -1.31 6.42 24.98
N ARG A 609 -2.06 5.34 25.15
CA ARG A 609 -3.52 5.34 25.40
C ARG A 609 -3.90 5.75 26.83
N GLY A 610 -2.92 6.18 27.63
CA GLY A 610 -3.12 6.66 29.00
C GLY A 610 -3.38 5.53 30.00
N VAL A 611 -3.09 4.28 29.64
CA VAL A 611 -3.25 3.12 30.54
C VAL A 611 -1.89 2.79 31.14
N ASP A 612 -1.70 3.14 32.40
CA ASP A 612 -0.49 2.81 33.15
C ASP A 612 -0.45 1.31 33.49
N LEU A 613 0.63 0.62 33.07
CA LEU A 613 0.77 -0.82 33.26
C LEU A 613 0.77 -1.21 34.75
N ARG A 614 1.41 -0.40 35.61
CA ARG A 614 1.51 -0.69 37.04
C ARG A 614 0.14 -0.63 37.71
N TRP A 615 -0.67 0.36 37.35
CA TRP A 615 -2.05 0.49 37.79
C TRP A 615 -2.91 -0.67 37.29
N LEU A 616 -2.80 -1.01 36.00
CA LEU A 616 -3.58 -2.09 35.39
C LEU A 616 -3.29 -3.45 36.04
N VAL A 617 -2.02 -3.73 36.31
CA VAL A 617 -1.59 -4.94 37.02
C VAL A 617 -2.08 -4.96 38.47
N GLY A 618 -2.05 -3.82 39.16
CA GLY A 618 -2.45 -3.74 40.57
C GLY A 618 -3.95 -3.94 40.81
N GLU A 619 -4.79 -3.43 39.93
CA GLU A 619 -6.25 -3.39 40.13
C GLU A 619 -7.01 -4.44 39.30
N HIS A 620 -6.45 -4.89 38.18
CA HIS A 620 -7.22 -5.62 37.18
C HIS A 620 -6.51 -6.84 36.56
N VAL A 621 -5.35 -7.29 37.08
CA VAL A 621 -4.75 -8.55 36.61
C VAL A 621 -5.62 -9.75 37.02
N GLY A 622 -5.79 -10.71 36.11
CA GLY A 622 -6.50 -11.95 36.38
C GLY A 622 -5.69 -12.90 37.29
N GLU A 623 -6.37 -13.87 37.91
CA GLU A 623 -5.70 -14.92 38.71
C GLU A 623 -4.72 -15.77 37.88
N ASP A 624 -4.93 -15.81 36.56
CA ASP A 624 -4.06 -16.46 35.58
C ASP A 624 -2.89 -15.56 35.14
N GLY A 625 -2.75 -14.36 35.72
CA GLY A 625 -1.70 -13.39 35.39
C GLY A 625 -1.93 -12.62 34.09
N ARG A 626 -3.11 -12.73 33.48
CA ARG A 626 -3.43 -12.01 32.23
C ARG A 626 -4.01 -10.63 32.52
N LEU A 627 -3.70 -9.69 31.63
CA LEU A 627 -4.26 -8.35 31.65
C LEU A 627 -5.65 -8.32 30.98
N PRO A 628 -6.55 -7.42 31.41
CA PRO A 628 -7.90 -7.31 30.87
C PRO A 628 -7.86 -6.71 29.46
N ARG A 629 -8.58 -7.35 28.53
CA ARG A 629 -8.56 -7.00 27.10
C ARG A 629 -9.62 -5.97 26.72
N TYR A 630 -10.66 -5.82 27.51
CA TYR A 630 -11.79 -4.96 27.20
C TYR A 630 -11.98 -3.91 28.29
N ARG A 631 -12.21 -2.68 27.88
CA ARG A 631 -12.53 -1.56 28.77
C ARG A 631 -13.87 -0.97 28.34
N VAL A 632 -14.79 -0.79 29.26
CA VAL A 632 -16.11 -0.21 29.01
C VAL A 632 -16.27 1.03 29.88
N PHE A 633 -16.61 2.16 29.27
CA PHE A 633 -17.01 3.35 30.01
C PHE A 633 -18.52 3.38 30.21
N LEU A 634 -18.97 3.56 31.45
CA LEU A 634 -20.34 3.89 31.79
C LEU A 634 -20.35 5.29 32.42
N GLY A 635 -20.57 6.32 31.60
CA GLY A 635 -20.40 7.71 32.04
C GLY A 635 -18.93 8.03 32.38
N ARG A 636 -18.61 8.20 33.68
CA ARG A 636 -17.23 8.42 34.16
C ARG A 636 -16.57 7.18 34.73
N ASP A 637 -17.34 6.12 34.95
CA ASP A 637 -16.86 4.88 35.55
C ASP A 637 -16.28 3.96 34.48
N GLN A 638 -15.13 3.36 34.78
CA GLN A 638 -14.43 2.43 33.88
C GLN A 638 -14.57 1.01 34.41
N HIS A 639 -14.97 0.10 33.54
CA HIS A 639 -15.10 -1.33 33.82
C HIS A 639 -14.17 -2.13 32.90
N TRP A 640 -13.48 -3.12 33.45
CA TRP A 640 -12.44 -3.88 32.75
C TRP A 640 -12.80 -5.37 32.72
N PHE A 641 -12.60 -6.02 31.57
CA PHE A 641 -12.97 -7.42 31.35
C PHE A 641 -11.86 -8.18 30.62
N HIS A 642 -11.66 -9.44 31.00
CA HIS A 642 -10.67 -10.32 30.36
C HIS A 642 -11.22 -11.05 29.14
N THR A 643 -12.53 -11.28 29.10
CA THR A 643 -13.20 -12.04 28.03
C THR A 643 -14.38 -11.28 27.46
N THR A 644 -14.68 -11.58 26.19
CA THR A 644 -15.83 -11.02 25.48
C THR A 644 -17.13 -11.36 26.20
N GLU A 645 -17.27 -12.59 26.69
CA GLU A 645 -18.49 -13.08 27.35
C GLU A 645 -18.80 -12.31 28.64
N ASN A 646 -17.78 -12.00 29.45
CA ASN A 646 -17.96 -11.23 30.68
C ASN A 646 -18.32 -9.77 30.40
N ARG A 647 -17.73 -9.18 29.36
CA ARG A 647 -18.07 -7.85 28.87
C ARG A 647 -19.52 -7.83 28.37
N ASP A 648 -19.90 -8.78 27.52
CA ASP A 648 -21.22 -8.83 26.90
C ASP A 648 -22.31 -9.12 27.93
N ALA A 649 -22.04 -9.97 28.92
CA ALA A 649 -22.93 -10.20 30.06
C ALA A 649 -23.13 -8.92 30.90
N PHE A 650 -22.07 -8.13 31.09
CA PHE A 650 -22.17 -6.83 31.76
C PHE A 650 -23.00 -5.83 30.95
N LEU A 651 -22.74 -5.72 29.64
CA LEU A 651 -23.49 -4.85 28.73
C LEU A 651 -24.99 -5.21 28.73
N ALA A 652 -25.32 -6.49 28.57
CA ALA A 652 -26.70 -6.98 28.57
C ALA A 652 -27.42 -6.73 29.92
N ALA A 653 -26.71 -6.86 31.05
CA ALA A 653 -27.27 -6.60 32.37
C ALA A 653 -27.53 -5.10 32.62
N GLU A 654 -26.69 -4.21 32.10
CA GLU A 654 -26.91 -2.76 32.18
C GLU A 654 -28.02 -2.31 31.22
N GLU A 655 -28.14 -2.92 30.03
CA GLU A 655 -29.24 -2.69 29.08
C GLU A 655 -30.60 -3.03 29.70
N GLU A 656 -30.68 -4.16 30.40
CA GLU A 656 -31.90 -4.60 31.10
C GLU A 656 -32.28 -3.66 32.25
N LYS A 657 -31.30 -3.12 32.99
CA LYS A 657 -31.53 -2.17 34.09
C LYS A 657 -31.99 -0.78 33.60
N HIS A 658 -31.49 -0.35 32.44
CA HIS A 658 -31.73 1.00 31.93
C HIS A 658 -32.89 1.10 30.91
N GLY A 659 -33.48 -0.04 30.51
CA GLY A 659 -34.79 -0.09 29.85
C GLY A 659 -34.78 0.21 28.34
N GLY A 660 -33.66 -0.03 27.66
CA GLY A 660 -33.52 0.10 26.20
C GLY A 660 -32.08 -0.14 25.72
N GLU A 661 -31.90 -0.37 24.42
CA GLU A 661 -30.58 -0.40 23.77
C GLU A 661 -29.86 0.94 24.00
N PHE A 662 -28.63 0.92 24.50
CA PHE A 662 -27.82 2.14 24.58
C PHE A 662 -27.45 2.62 23.17
N GLU A 663 -27.43 3.94 22.95
CA GLU A 663 -26.66 4.48 21.81
C GLU A 663 -25.19 4.13 22.05
N VAL A 664 -24.70 3.07 21.40
CA VAL A 664 -23.25 2.85 21.25
C VAL A 664 -22.76 4.07 20.50
N ALA A 665 -21.94 4.89 21.17
CA ALA A 665 -21.21 5.92 20.48
C ALA A 665 -20.19 5.19 19.60
N ASP A 666 -20.53 4.97 18.34
CA ASP A 666 -19.60 4.54 17.28
C ASP A 666 -18.61 5.67 16.97
N ASN A 667 -17.89 6.12 17.98
CA ASN A 667 -16.82 7.10 17.89
C ASN A 667 -15.79 6.80 18.98
N ASP A 668 -14.68 6.17 18.58
CA ASP A 668 -13.48 6.11 19.42
C ASP A 668 -12.82 7.50 19.61
N ASP A 669 -13.33 8.54 18.95
CA ASP A 669 -12.90 9.94 19.08
C ASP A 669 -13.34 10.63 20.38
N ALA A 670 -12.43 10.68 21.36
CA ALA A 670 -12.21 11.88 22.19
C ALA A 670 -10.85 11.77 22.89
N SER A 671 -9.90 12.62 22.48
CA SER A 671 -8.68 12.87 23.24
C SER A 671 -9.01 13.54 24.59
N PRO A 672 -8.30 13.22 25.68
CA PRO A 672 -8.54 13.82 26.99
C PRO A 672 -7.88 15.21 27.04
N SER A 673 -8.48 16.20 26.39
CA SER A 673 -8.11 17.60 26.59
C SER A 673 -9.31 18.51 26.44
N ASP A 674 -10.20 18.51 27.43
CA ASP A 674 -11.06 19.67 27.67
C ASP A 674 -11.04 20.03 29.15
N ASN A 675 -10.07 20.86 29.53
CA ASN A 675 -9.99 21.49 30.84
C ASN A 675 -10.59 22.91 30.72
N GLY A 676 -11.86 23.03 31.12
CA GLY A 676 -12.49 24.24 31.67
C GLY A 676 -12.65 25.46 30.77
N ASP A 677 -13.88 25.79 30.35
CA ASP A 677 -14.75 26.77 31.04
C ASP A 677 -16.02 27.12 30.22
N THR A 678 -17.11 27.38 30.96
CA THR A 678 -18.41 28.02 30.59
C THR A 678 -19.53 27.13 30.01
N PRO A 679 -20.72 27.06 30.67
CA PRO A 679 -21.89 26.37 30.12
C PRO A 679 -22.65 27.29 29.16
N SER A 680 -22.72 26.92 27.88
CA SER A 680 -23.73 27.49 26.98
C SER A 680 -25.02 26.66 27.07
N ASN A 681 -26.12 27.36 27.29
CA ASN A 681 -27.45 26.79 27.50
C ASN A 681 -27.95 26.04 26.27
N GLY A 682 -28.40 24.79 26.48
CA GLY A 682 -29.37 24.13 25.61
C GLY A 682 -28.89 22.84 24.93
N SER A 683 -28.53 21.82 25.71
CA SER A 683 -28.57 20.44 25.24
C SER A 683 -29.17 19.57 26.35
N GLU A 684 -30.16 18.76 25.96
CA GLU A 684 -30.73 17.73 26.83
C GLU A 684 -29.61 16.83 27.35
N VAL A 685 -29.66 16.48 28.64
CA VAL A 685 -28.76 15.51 29.24
C VAL A 685 -29.01 14.16 28.56
N LYS A 686 -28.18 13.81 27.57
CA LYS A 686 -28.14 12.45 27.00
C LYS A 686 -27.89 11.46 28.14
N GLY A 687 -28.60 10.33 28.11
CA GLY A 687 -28.45 9.24 29.08
C GLY A 687 -27.01 8.68 29.14
N PRO A 688 -26.73 7.73 30.05
CA PRO A 688 -25.39 7.19 30.21
C PRO A 688 -24.89 6.61 28.88
N GLN A 689 -23.81 7.18 28.33
CA GLN A 689 -23.17 6.67 27.11
C GLN A 689 -22.27 5.49 27.47
N LEU A 690 -22.39 4.41 26.70
CA LEU A 690 -21.58 3.20 26.79
C LEU A 690 -20.56 3.18 25.66
N LYS A 691 -19.26 3.12 26.01
CA LYS A 691 -18.16 3.05 25.03
C LYS A 691 -17.27 1.84 25.32
N PRO A 692 -17.44 0.73 24.59
CA PRO A 692 -16.56 -0.43 24.68
C PRO A 692 -15.29 -0.19 23.85
N THR A 693 -14.13 -0.09 24.50
CA THR A 693 -12.81 -0.08 23.86
C THR A 693 -12.18 -1.47 23.97
N ASN A 694 -11.75 -2.04 22.85
CA ASN A 694 -10.97 -3.27 22.83
C ASN A 694 -9.48 -2.93 22.77
N LEU A 695 -8.71 -3.44 23.72
CA LEU A 695 -7.27 -3.22 23.83
C LEU A 695 -6.56 -4.43 23.25
N HIS A 696 -6.42 -4.47 21.94
CA HIS A 696 -5.85 -5.65 21.31
C HIS A 696 -4.33 -5.74 21.47
N GLU A 697 -3.64 -4.65 21.80
CA GLU A 697 -2.25 -4.66 22.29
C GLU A 697 -2.12 -5.57 23.53
N VAL A 698 -3.16 -5.62 24.37
CA VAL A 698 -3.21 -6.51 25.53
C VAL A 698 -3.28 -7.99 25.12
N LYS A 699 -3.81 -8.31 23.93
CA LYS A 699 -3.74 -9.67 23.38
C LYS A 699 -2.29 -10.07 23.11
N SER A 700 -1.54 -9.22 22.41
CA SER A 700 -0.11 -9.46 22.12
C SER A 700 0.72 -9.53 23.40
N ILE A 701 0.43 -8.65 24.36
CA ILE A 701 1.06 -8.68 25.69
C ILE A 701 0.75 -10.00 26.40
N ASN A 702 -0.51 -10.42 26.45
CA ASN A 702 -0.91 -11.67 27.10
C ASN A 702 -0.29 -12.91 26.43
N THR A 703 -0.19 -12.96 25.09
CA THR A 703 0.49 -14.06 24.39
C THR A 703 1.97 -14.14 24.79
N ALA A 704 2.69 -13.01 24.76
CA ALA A 704 4.08 -12.98 25.15
C ALA A 704 4.27 -13.30 26.64
N LEU A 705 3.35 -12.86 27.52
CA LEU A 705 3.33 -13.24 28.93
C LEU A 705 3.13 -14.75 29.12
N ASP A 706 2.25 -15.39 28.33
CA ASP A 706 2.04 -16.83 28.39
C ASP A 706 3.29 -17.62 27.99
N ASP A 707 4.04 -17.15 26.99
CA ASP A 707 5.32 -17.74 26.62
C ASP A 707 6.40 -17.49 27.69
N LEU A 708 6.43 -16.30 28.28
CA LEU A 708 7.35 -15.92 29.36
C LEU A 708 7.12 -16.73 30.66
N LYS A 709 5.89 -17.17 30.94
CA LYS A 709 5.59 -18.07 32.06
C LYS A 709 6.37 -19.37 32.00
N GLY A 710 6.69 -19.87 30.80
CA GLY A 710 7.55 -21.05 30.62
C GLY A 710 8.95 -20.89 31.20
N TYR A 711 9.38 -19.64 31.43
CA TYR A 711 10.66 -19.26 32.04
C TYR A 711 10.49 -18.74 33.47
N GLY A 712 9.31 -18.88 34.09
CA GLY A 712 9.02 -18.38 35.44
C GLY A 712 8.76 -16.87 35.51
N ILE A 713 8.66 -16.18 34.37
CA ILE A 713 8.49 -14.73 34.31
C ILE A 713 7.00 -14.39 34.22
N THR A 714 6.56 -13.46 35.07
CA THR A 714 5.17 -12.98 35.16
C THR A 714 5.08 -11.50 34.83
N VAL A 715 3.84 -10.98 34.70
CA VAL A 715 3.61 -9.55 34.45
C VAL A 715 4.14 -8.65 35.58
N HIS A 716 4.21 -9.17 36.81
CA HIS A 716 4.76 -8.41 37.95
C HIS A 716 6.27 -8.18 37.81
N ASP A 717 6.99 -9.08 37.15
CA ASP A 717 8.43 -8.98 36.96
C ASP A 717 8.81 -7.97 35.86
N LEU A 718 7.83 -7.49 35.10
CA LEU A 718 7.97 -6.36 34.17
C LEU A 718 7.88 -5.00 34.88
N LEU A 719 7.43 -4.97 36.15
CA LEU A 719 7.30 -3.75 36.93
C LEU A 719 8.54 -3.50 37.79
N PRO A 720 8.92 -2.24 38.05
CA PRO A 720 10.02 -1.93 38.97
C PRO A 720 9.74 -2.45 40.38
N ALA A 721 10.67 -3.21 40.94
CA ALA A 721 10.51 -3.89 42.23
C ALA A 721 10.43 -2.95 43.47
N GLY A 722 10.71 -1.66 43.29
CA GLY A 722 10.57 -0.65 44.34
C GLY A 722 11.67 -0.75 45.41
N ASN A 723 11.31 -0.54 46.68
CA ASN A 723 12.25 -0.54 47.81
C ASN A 723 11.96 -1.68 48.78
N ARG A 724 13.02 -2.30 49.32
CA ARG A 724 12.98 -3.30 50.40
C ARG A 724 13.81 -2.77 51.57
N ASP A 725 13.22 -2.74 52.78
CA ASP A 725 13.85 -2.19 53.99
C ASP A 725 14.36 -0.74 53.88
N GLY A 726 13.78 0.05 52.98
CA GLY A 726 14.13 1.47 52.77
C GLY A 726 15.20 1.72 51.69
N GLU A 727 15.76 0.67 51.08
CA GLU A 727 16.72 0.77 49.97
C GLU A 727 16.13 0.23 48.66
N PRO A 728 16.58 0.71 47.48
CA PRO A 728 16.16 0.18 46.17
C PRO A 728 16.45 -1.32 46.06
N TYR A 729 15.45 -2.08 45.63
CA TYR A 729 15.54 -3.52 45.48
C TYR A 729 15.65 -3.91 44.00
N PHE A 730 16.58 -4.81 43.70
CA PHE A 730 16.90 -5.27 42.35
C PHE A 730 16.80 -6.79 42.29
N PRO A 731 15.67 -7.35 41.81
CA PRO A 731 15.42 -8.80 41.81
C PRO A 731 16.23 -9.55 40.73
N LEU A 732 16.89 -8.80 39.85
CA LEU A 732 17.60 -9.33 38.68
C LEU A 732 19.04 -8.84 38.67
N ARG A 733 19.95 -9.74 38.38
CA ARG A 733 21.37 -9.44 38.23
C ARG A 733 21.87 -9.98 36.90
N LEU A 734 22.19 -9.08 35.99
CA LEU A 734 22.84 -9.41 34.73
C LEU A 734 24.34 -9.51 34.96
N VAL A 735 24.89 -10.70 34.76
CA VAL A 735 26.30 -11.03 34.97
C VAL A 735 26.93 -11.39 33.62
N ASN A 736 27.99 -10.67 33.26
CA ASN A 736 28.88 -11.01 32.16
C ASN A 736 30.32 -11.08 32.71
N SER A 737 31.19 -11.82 32.02
CA SER A 737 32.62 -12.00 32.34
C SER A 737 33.37 -10.73 32.77
N GLU A 738 32.99 -9.55 32.27
CA GLU A 738 33.66 -8.27 32.55
C GLU A 738 32.81 -7.27 33.36
N SER A 739 31.51 -7.53 33.59
CA SER A 739 30.66 -6.60 34.32
C SER A 739 29.40 -7.22 34.91
N GLU A 740 28.93 -6.63 36.01
CA GLU A 740 27.70 -6.98 36.69
C GLU A 740 26.80 -5.74 36.76
N SER A 741 25.50 -5.91 36.47
CA SER A 741 24.50 -4.85 36.58
C SER A 741 23.24 -5.36 37.27
N GLN A 742 22.77 -4.60 38.25
CA GLN A 742 21.53 -4.84 38.97
C GLN A 742 20.35 -4.19 38.22
N LEU A 743 19.27 -4.93 38.00
CA LEU A 743 18.11 -4.50 37.23
C LEU A 743 16.86 -4.52 38.11
N SER A 744 16.00 -3.50 37.96
CA SER A 744 14.78 -3.34 38.75
C SER A 744 13.60 -4.14 38.21
N SER A 745 13.64 -4.53 36.93
CA SER A 745 12.60 -5.27 36.23
C SER A 745 13.16 -5.95 34.97
N PHE A 746 12.44 -6.91 34.40
CA PHE A 746 12.80 -7.51 33.11
C PHE A 746 12.69 -6.52 31.95
N ARG A 747 11.94 -5.41 32.08
CA ARG A 747 11.90 -4.33 31.08
C ARG A 747 13.26 -3.65 30.91
N ASP A 748 14.09 -3.67 31.96
CA ASP A 748 15.44 -3.10 31.94
C ASP A 748 16.48 -4.05 31.32
N LEU A 749 16.12 -5.31 31.07
CA LEU A 749 17.06 -6.34 30.60
C LEU A 749 17.59 -6.05 29.20
N VAL A 750 16.72 -5.79 28.22
CA VAL A 750 17.14 -5.54 26.84
C VAL A 750 18.05 -4.29 26.76
N PRO A 751 17.69 -3.12 27.34
CA PRO A 751 18.60 -1.97 27.35
C PRO A 751 19.95 -2.26 28.01
N ALA A 752 19.96 -3.01 29.12
CA ALA A 752 21.20 -3.36 29.83
C ALA A 752 22.09 -4.27 28.98
N VAL A 753 21.52 -5.34 28.39
CA VAL A 753 22.24 -6.25 27.49
C VAL A 753 22.81 -5.48 26.29
N ARG A 754 22.02 -4.59 25.68
CA ARG A 754 22.48 -3.73 24.57
C ARG A 754 23.68 -2.86 24.97
N SER A 755 23.63 -2.27 26.16
CA SER A 755 24.75 -1.48 26.70
C SER A 755 26.00 -2.31 26.92
N LEU A 756 25.86 -3.59 27.30
CA LEU A 756 27.00 -4.53 27.37
C LEU A 756 27.61 -4.78 26.00
N GLY A 757 26.80 -5.03 24.98
CA GLY A 757 27.28 -5.25 23.62
C GLY A 757 28.00 -4.05 23.00
N GLU A 758 27.68 -2.83 23.46
CA GLU A 758 28.35 -1.60 23.04
C GLU A 758 29.76 -1.45 23.65
N LYS A 759 30.03 -2.07 24.81
CA LYS A 759 31.32 -1.92 25.49
C LYS A 759 32.48 -2.41 24.62
N GLY A 760 33.48 -1.55 24.46
CA GLY A 760 34.66 -1.85 23.65
C GLY A 760 34.47 -1.70 22.13
N LEU A 761 33.28 -1.27 21.69
CA LEU A 761 33.03 -0.85 20.31
C LEU A 761 33.20 0.66 20.19
N LYS A 762 33.83 1.10 19.10
CA LYS A 762 33.75 2.47 18.60
C LYS A 762 32.78 2.49 17.44
N ILE A 763 31.57 2.98 17.71
CA ILE A 763 30.50 3.13 16.71
C ILE A 763 30.55 4.55 16.16
N THR A 764 30.59 4.69 14.84
CA THR A 764 30.48 5.97 14.13
C THR A 764 29.28 5.90 13.21
N ARG A 765 28.33 6.81 13.35
CA ARG A 765 27.20 6.95 12.42
C ARG A 765 27.64 7.88 11.27
N PHE A 766 27.44 7.45 10.03
CA PHE A 766 27.71 8.28 8.86
C PHE A 766 26.55 9.24 8.61
N LYS A 767 26.86 10.48 8.23
CA LYS A 767 25.84 11.48 7.85
C LYS A 767 25.81 11.80 6.36
N GLY A 768 26.88 11.50 5.64
CA GLY A 768 26.97 11.70 4.20
C GLY A 768 28.13 10.92 3.59
N LEU A 769 28.09 10.73 2.27
CA LEU A 769 29.10 9.99 1.50
C LEU A 769 30.47 10.68 1.56
N GLY A 770 30.49 12.00 1.75
CA GLY A 770 31.73 12.79 1.89
C GLY A 770 32.51 12.52 3.19
N GLU A 771 31.93 11.83 4.17
CA GLU A 771 32.61 11.42 5.41
C GLU A 771 33.37 10.08 5.25
N MET A 772 33.18 9.39 4.12
CA MET A 772 33.83 8.13 3.80
C MET A 772 35.08 8.39 2.94
N ASP A 773 36.19 7.76 3.32
CA ASP A 773 37.37 7.75 2.47
C ASP A 773 37.13 6.85 1.23
N PRO A 774 37.87 7.04 0.11
CA PRO A 774 37.63 6.28 -1.13
C PRO A 774 37.65 4.76 -0.98
N GLU A 775 38.49 4.22 -0.09
CA GLU A 775 38.56 2.78 0.19
C GLU A 775 37.31 2.29 0.95
N GLU A 776 36.75 3.11 1.85
CA GLU A 776 35.53 2.79 2.59
C GLU A 776 34.32 2.84 1.65
N LEU A 777 34.25 3.87 0.79
CA LEU A 777 33.19 4.01 -0.20
C LEU A 777 33.19 2.83 -1.19
N TRP A 778 34.38 2.40 -1.64
CA TRP A 778 34.54 1.21 -2.48
C TRP A 778 33.99 -0.03 -1.78
N ALA A 779 34.52 -0.35 -0.59
CA ALA A 779 34.22 -1.59 0.13
C ALA A 779 32.77 -1.71 0.63
N THR A 780 31.99 -0.63 0.59
CA THR A 780 30.64 -0.60 1.16
C THR A 780 29.56 -0.33 0.12
N SER A 781 29.85 0.51 -0.88
CA SER A 781 28.81 1.09 -1.74
C SER A 781 29.08 0.89 -3.23
N MET A 782 30.32 0.54 -3.63
CA MET A 782 30.69 0.45 -5.06
C MET A 782 31.17 -0.93 -5.49
N ASP A 783 31.79 -1.70 -4.60
CA ASP A 783 32.27 -3.06 -4.90
C ASP A 783 31.09 -3.99 -5.18
N SER A 784 31.09 -4.58 -6.37
CA SER A 784 30.05 -5.50 -6.84
C SER A 784 29.83 -6.72 -5.95
N GLN A 785 30.83 -7.12 -5.15
CA GLN A 785 30.75 -8.29 -4.28
C GLN A 785 30.15 -8.00 -2.90
N SER A 786 30.17 -6.75 -2.45
CA SER A 786 29.85 -6.38 -1.06
C SER A 786 28.78 -5.29 -0.91
N ARG A 787 28.51 -4.52 -1.97
CA ARG A 787 27.51 -3.44 -1.93
C ARG A 787 26.08 -3.95 -1.85
N HIS A 788 25.20 -3.09 -1.36
CA HIS A 788 23.76 -3.25 -1.44
C HIS A 788 23.16 -2.20 -2.38
N LEU A 789 22.33 -2.65 -3.33
CA LEU A 789 21.61 -1.79 -4.27
C LEU A 789 20.11 -2.06 -4.15
N LEU A 790 19.32 -1.01 -4.09
CA LEU A 790 17.87 -1.10 -4.21
C LEU A 790 17.49 -0.90 -5.69
N GLN A 791 16.88 -1.90 -6.31
CA GLN A 791 16.39 -1.79 -7.68
C GLN A 791 15.07 -1.02 -7.70
N VAL A 792 14.96 -0.01 -8.56
CA VAL A 792 13.73 0.79 -8.71
C VAL A 792 12.78 0.07 -9.66
N THR A 793 11.53 -0.12 -9.25
CA THR A 793 10.46 -0.73 -10.04
C THR A 793 9.25 0.21 -10.14
N VAL A 794 8.36 -0.05 -11.09
CA VAL A 794 7.05 0.63 -11.21
C VAL A 794 5.98 -0.45 -11.13
N GLU A 795 5.44 -0.67 -9.94
CA GLU A 795 4.37 -1.65 -9.70
C GLU A 795 3.03 -1.10 -10.17
N ASP A 796 2.72 0.13 -9.75
CA ASP A 796 1.53 0.86 -10.14
C ASP A 796 1.94 2.22 -10.74
N ALA A 797 1.92 2.30 -12.07
CA ALA A 797 2.24 3.53 -12.79
C ALA A 797 1.24 4.65 -12.50
N ALA A 798 -0.02 4.31 -12.22
CA ALA A 798 -1.08 5.25 -11.92
C ALA A 798 -0.88 5.89 -10.53
N ALA A 799 -0.63 5.08 -9.51
CA ALA A 799 -0.34 5.58 -8.17
C ALA A 799 1.01 6.34 -8.12
N ALA A 800 2.04 5.85 -8.82
CA ALA A 800 3.32 6.55 -8.92
C ALA A 800 3.16 7.93 -9.58
N HIS A 801 2.32 8.02 -10.62
CA HIS A 801 2.00 9.28 -11.26
C HIS A 801 1.39 10.28 -10.28
N ASP A 802 0.34 9.87 -9.57
CA ASP A 802 -0.39 10.71 -8.62
C ASP A 802 0.55 11.17 -7.50
N LEU A 803 1.41 10.28 -6.99
CA LEU A 803 2.41 10.60 -5.97
C LEU A 803 3.41 11.66 -6.47
N PHE A 804 3.96 11.50 -7.68
CA PHE A 804 4.85 12.52 -8.26
C PHE A 804 4.13 13.83 -8.53
N SER A 805 2.86 13.81 -8.93
CA SER A 805 2.06 15.02 -9.13
C SER A 805 1.83 15.77 -7.83
N VAL A 806 1.46 15.09 -6.73
CA VAL A 806 1.29 15.70 -5.41
C VAL A 806 2.63 16.24 -4.87
N LEU A 807 3.68 15.40 -4.87
CA LEU A 807 4.96 15.75 -4.24
C LEU A 807 5.81 16.72 -5.05
N MET A 808 5.74 16.64 -6.39
CA MET A 808 6.61 17.41 -7.29
C MET A 808 5.87 18.42 -8.15
N GLY A 809 4.54 18.49 -8.09
CA GLY A 809 3.69 19.41 -8.86
C GLY A 809 3.74 20.87 -8.40
N ASP A 810 2.91 21.71 -9.01
CA ASP A 810 2.88 23.16 -8.75
C ASP A 810 2.05 23.56 -7.54
N ASP A 811 1.04 22.78 -7.17
CA ASP A 811 0.22 23.06 -6.01
C ASP A 811 0.94 22.75 -4.68
N VAL A 812 0.74 23.64 -3.70
CA VAL A 812 1.31 23.56 -2.35
C VAL A 812 0.34 22.86 -1.40
N GLU A 813 -0.97 23.01 -1.60
CA GLU A 813 -1.98 22.55 -0.63
C GLU A 813 -2.02 21.02 -0.51
N PRO A 814 -2.11 20.24 -1.61
CA PRO A 814 -2.18 18.78 -1.51
C PRO A 814 -0.88 18.19 -0.99
N ARG A 815 0.26 18.83 -1.31
CA ARG A 815 1.54 18.45 -0.73
C ARG A 815 1.57 18.68 0.78
N ARG A 816 1.05 19.82 1.25
CA ARG A 816 0.95 20.10 2.68
C ARG A 816 0.09 19.04 3.37
N LYS A 817 -1.10 18.79 2.84
CA LYS A 817 -2.02 17.77 3.37
C LYS A 817 -1.36 16.38 3.40
N PHE A 818 -0.69 15.97 2.32
CA PHE A 818 0.07 14.71 2.29
C PHE A 818 1.15 14.66 3.38
N ILE A 819 1.89 15.76 3.59
CA ILE A 819 2.90 15.83 4.65
C ILE A 819 2.24 15.75 6.03
N GLU A 820 1.12 16.43 6.26
CA GLU A 820 0.40 16.43 7.54
C GLU A 820 -0.17 15.05 7.87
N GLU A 821 -0.77 14.37 6.88
CA GLU A 821 -1.34 13.02 7.02
C GLU A 821 -0.26 11.98 7.31
N HIS A 822 0.86 12.03 6.57
CA HIS A 822 1.92 11.02 6.69
C HIS A 822 3.05 11.40 7.65
N ALA A 823 3.00 12.56 8.30
CA ALA A 823 4.07 13.02 9.20
C ALA A 823 4.32 12.05 10.36
N LEU A 824 3.25 11.43 10.87
CA LEU A 824 3.30 10.50 12.00
C LEU A 824 3.77 9.09 11.58
N ASP A 825 3.62 8.73 10.31
CA ASP A 825 4.08 7.45 9.75
C ASP A 825 5.61 7.39 9.59
N VAL A 826 6.28 8.54 9.62
CA VAL A 826 7.72 8.64 9.43
C VAL A 826 8.46 8.20 10.69
N LYS A 827 8.81 6.92 10.77
CA LYS A 827 9.59 6.34 11.87
C LYS A 827 11.05 6.82 11.95
N ASN A 828 11.61 7.30 10.84
CA ASN A 828 13.04 7.67 10.72
C ASN A 828 13.23 9.08 10.12
N LEU A 829 12.72 10.11 10.80
CA LEU A 829 12.92 11.52 10.40
C LEU A 829 14.34 12.04 10.72
N ASP A 830 15.08 11.30 11.54
CA ASP A 830 16.47 11.59 11.89
C ASP A 830 17.45 11.04 10.84
N VAL A 831 17.94 11.96 10.02
CA VAL A 831 19.29 11.94 9.42
C VAL A 831 20.36 11.63 10.45
#